data_AF-A0A523BYJ7-F1
#
_entry.id   AF-A0A523BYJ7-F1
#
_cell.length_a   1.000
_cell.length_b   1.000
_cell.length_c   1.000
_cell.angle_alpha   90.00
_cell.angle_beta   90.00
_cell.angle_gamma   90.00
#
_symmetry.space_group_name_H-M   'P 1'
#
loop_
_entity.id
_entity.type
_entity.pdbx_description
1 polymer ?
#
loop_
_entity_poly.entity_id
_entity_poly.type
_entity_poly.pdbx_seq_one_letter_code
_entity_poly.pdbx_strand_id
1 'polypeptide(L)'
;MARPAAQGVGFMASPARRQEKRAGTSGHRKSLFLGGTVLFVLAAGLALGLAILLWPQVASGYDNPHGPYDAFPAGCAACHITHAGVGPGILSQPNMTAVCFTCHDGTGSIYDVVTGQFGAGSGNSVFHPVKNTGNPAVGEVIECLDCHDPHGDIVPGSNPPANYPRLLHSTDGTSTYNEGPAFCLGCHGATDRNFTGPDDTYWEDTLGNHVNNNSPAHYNSANTKLQPASGTKVTCVKCHDKHAAPSSRLLPATEESLCQGCHLDGNKAAHLTTRFNLTGSVHNVDGAGGSKLECSSCHGPHTVSDVATVGCSQCHYPNAGDRNAYKVQGSTSVLADPDNTKAAFAGAAGTGLGGTANTVGDLSDFCLKCHDGNPPTAVANTTTLVPYTIQFPATGFTSNSGGWNKSGYKSNGHATSSMAVKCGECHESHGSDYAALQKFPEDTAITSGECLRCHDGSQTGNGAKNVKTDLTKAYRHPTLDFSGTHSNTENYGNMPLADRHAECADCHDPHQNTGATASAPARSGAIAGVSGVSVNYGTSSWSNWPGDATFTLKLGVDYQYELCFKCHSYYSYGTSPPHSPSSGSPGFNETDQAKEFNPNNPAYHAVMGLSQMPSGYGKFVSPWAYDSRMYCTDCHGSDSTSVEGPHGSSQQYILKAPWNPDTSQAGATGNRGTDTSSHLCFKCHGYDFYAGSGTGATSKFSGGGGGGGGSSNLHALYKQSSYVHQQGCASCHGAVPHGYSRRGMLVTTGDDVPSPYKTGVKITGISAELPAVGNWRKWDCTTVSGCH
;
A
#
# COMPACT_ATOMS: atom_id res chain seq x y z
N MET A 1 -42.28 -26.86 -21.57
CA MET A 1 -43.48 -26.28 -20.92
C MET A 1 -43.13 -24.82 -20.62
N ALA A 2 -43.63 -23.86 -21.40
CA ALA A 2 -44.93 -23.19 -21.25
C ALA A 2 -44.86 -21.98 -20.27
N ARG A 3 -44.98 -20.76 -20.82
CA ARG A 3 -45.26 -19.49 -20.10
C ARG A 3 -46.79 -19.38 -19.84
N PRO A 4 -47.26 -18.62 -18.83
CA PRO A 4 -47.56 -17.15 -18.94
C PRO A 4 -46.99 -16.36 -17.73
N ALA A 5 -46.85 -15.02 -17.65
CA ALA A 5 -47.42 -13.81 -18.28
C ALA A 5 -48.63 -13.13 -17.55
N ALA A 6 -48.37 -11.98 -16.88
CA ALA A 6 -49.29 -10.85 -16.58
C ALA A 6 -48.45 -9.67 -15.98
N GLN A 7 -48.36 -8.47 -16.60
CA GLN A 7 -49.17 -7.23 -16.41
C GLN A 7 -48.95 -6.54 -15.03
N GLY A 8 -48.75 -5.21 -14.86
CA GLY A 8 -48.65 -4.01 -15.72
C GLY A 8 -48.28 -2.76 -14.83
N VAL A 9 -48.47 -1.46 -15.13
CA VAL A 9 -48.98 -0.69 -16.31
C VAL A 9 -48.47 0.79 -16.24
N GLY A 10 -47.93 1.36 -17.33
CA GLY A 10 -48.00 2.81 -17.69
C GLY A 10 -47.00 3.79 -17.05
N PHE A 11 -46.45 4.82 -17.72
CA PHE A 11 -46.71 5.51 -19.01
C PHE A 11 -45.35 5.69 -19.76
N MET A 12 -45.15 5.54 -21.08
CA MET A 12 -45.74 6.19 -22.28
C MET A 12 -45.60 7.74 -22.32
N ALA A 13 -45.08 8.39 -23.38
CA ALA A 13 -44.54 7.92 -24.65
C ALA A 13 -43.56 8.93 -25.30
N SER A 14 -42.78 8.45 -26.28
CA SER A 14 -41.97 9.21 -27.24
C SER A 14 -42.77 9.36 -28.57
N PRO A 15 -42.23 9.70 -29.78
CA PRO A 15 -40.98 10.40 -30.16
C PRO A 15 -41.17 11.44 -31.33
N ALA A 16 -40.04 11.99 -31.81
CA ALA A 16 -39.63 12.08 -33.24
C ALA A 16 -39.77 13.39 -34.09
N ARG A 17 -38.66 13.59 -34.85
CA ARG A 17 -38.51 14.06 -36.25
C ARG A 17 -38.40 15.57 -36.60
N ARG A 18 -37.15 15.88 -37.01
CA ARG A 18 -36.71 16.42 -38.32
C ARG A 18 -36.89 17.91 -38.66
N GLN A 19 -35.70 18.50 -38.89
CA GLN A 19 -35.30 19.28 -40.09
C GLN A 19 -35.51 20.81 -40.15
N GLU A 20 -34.47 21.40 -40.76
CA GLU A 20 -34.42 22.65 -41.55
C GLU A 20 -34.00 23.99 -40.93
N LYS A 21 -33.65 24.90 -41.85
CA LYS A 21 -32.62 25.95 -41.72
C LYS A 21 -33.23 27.36 -41.64
N ARG A 22 -32.36 28.31 -41.26
CA ARG A 22 -32.37 29.76 -41.53
C ARG A 22 -33.28 30.66 -40.67
N ALA A 23 -32.59 31.52 -39.91
CA ALA A 23 -32.70 32.99 -39.88
C ALA A 23 -34.10 33.65 -39.96
N GLY A 24 -34.46 34.43 -38.93
CA GLY A 24 -35.60 35.35 -39.01
C GLY A 24 -36.01 36.03 -37.69
N THR A 25 -35.41 37.19 -37.42
CA THR A 25 -35.96 38.36 -36.68
C THR A 25 -37.43 38.36 -36.21
N SER A 26 -37.67 38.81 -34.96
CA SER A 26 -38.45 40.03 -34.61
C SER A 26 -38.45 40.20 -33.08
N GLY A 27 -38.63 41.37 -32.46
CA GLY A 27 -38.86 42.73 -32.97
C GLY A 27 -39.80 43.48 -32.02
N HIS A 28 -39.67 44.81 -31.90
CA HIS A 28 -40.70 45.66 -31.26
C HIS A 28 -40.93 46.93 -32.08
N ARG A 29 -42.20 47.34 -32.16
CA ARG A 29 -42.70 48.37 -33.09
C ARG A 29 -42.70 49.76 -32.42
N LYS A 30 -42.45 50.82 -33.21
CA LYS A 30 -43.53 51.67 -33.80
C LYS A 30 -42.96 52.87 -34.56
N SER A 31 -43.60 53.16 -35.70
CA SER A 31 -43.95 54.48 -36.28
C SER A 31 -42.95 55.64 -36.32
N LEU A 32 -42.94 56.56 -37.30
CA LEU A 32 -43.39 56.59 -38.70
C LEU A 32 -42.88 57.95 -39.23
N PHE A 33 -41.99 58.01 -40.22
CA PHE A 33 -41.60 59.30 -40.83
C PHE A 33 -42.59 59.69 -41.94
N LEU A 34 -43.02 60.95 -41.97
CA LEU A 34 -43.47 61.63 -43.18
C LEU A 34 -42.57 62.86 -43.39
N GLY A 35 -42.10 63.05 -44.62
CA GLY A 35 -41.15 64.12 -44.96
C GLY A 35 -41.81 65.48 -45.23
N GLY A 36 -40.99 66.50 -45.41
CA GLY A 36 -41.45 67.86 -45.73
C GLY A 36 -40.37 68.90 -45.55
N THR A 37 -39.43 68.99 -46.49
CA THR A 37 -38.51 70.14 -46.60
C THR A 37 -39.27 71.41 -46.99
N VAL A 38 -38.74 72.59 -46.60
CA VAL A 38 -38.67 73.89 -47.36
C VAL A 38 -38.81 75.12 -46.42
N LEU A 39 -38.11 76.21 -46.79
CA LEU A 39 -38.15 77.61 -46.28
C LEU A 39 -37.35 77.98 -45.01
N PHE A 40 -36.13 78.48 -45.24
CA PHE A 40 -35.72 79.89 -45.06
C PHE A 40 -36.60 80.80 -44.14
N VAL A 41 -36.08 81.74 -43.34
CA VAL A 41 -34.73 82.09 -42.82
C VAL A 41 -34.88 83.30 -41.86
N LEU A 42 -33.83 83.73 -41.15
CA LEU A 42 -33.72 84.99 -40.37
C LEU A 42 -34.60 85.15 -39.10
N ALA A 43 -33.99 84.90 -37.93
CA ALA A 43 -33.68 85.89 -36.89
C ALA A 43 -33.28 85.13 -35.60
N ALA A 44 -31.99 85.09 -35.25
CA ALA A 44 -31.35 86.11 -34.41
C ALA A 44 -32.15 86.36 -33.10
N GLY A 45 -31.71 85.97 -31.92
CA GLY A 45 -30.37 85.55 -31.49
C GLY A 45 -29.95 86.38 -30.29
N LEU A 46 -30.33 85.94 -29.09
CA LEU A 46 -29.94 86.55 -27.80
C LEU A 46 -30.31 85.64 -26.59
N ALA A 47 -30.06 84.32 -26.70
CA ALA A 47 -30.36 83.36 -25.62
C ALA A 47 -29.42 82.14 -25.54
N LEU A 48 -28.24 82.19 -26.17
CA LEU A 48 -27.27 81.08 -26.24
C LEU A 48 -25.88 81.46 -25.66
N GLY A 49 -25.87 82.34 -24.65
CA GLY A 49 -24.65 82.88 -24.04
C GLY A 49 -24.16 82.22 -22.75
N LEU A 50 -24.88 81.25 -22.17
CA LEU A 50 -24.61 80.80 -20.79
C LEU A 50 -24.73 79.27 -20.52
N ALA A 51 -24.71 78.41 -21.55
CA ALA A 51 -24.99 76.97 -21.41
C ALA A 51 -23.88 76.03 -21.93
N ILE A 52 -22.63 76.48 -22.05
CA ILE A 52 -21.51 75.69 -22.63
C ILE A 52 -20.44 75.30 -21.58
N LEU A 53 -20.56 75.73 -20.32
CA LEU A 53 -19.51 75.59 -19.28
C LEU A 53 -19.70 74.47 -18.24
N LEU A 54 -20.72 73.62 -18.35
CA LEU A 54 -21.00 72.56 -17.35
C LEU A 54 -21.41 71.22 -17.99
N TRP A 55 -20.71 70.79 -19.04
CA TRP A 55 -20.65 69.36 -19.37
C TRP A 55 -19.31 68.84 -18.84
N PRO A 56 -19.28 67.82 -17.96
CA PRO A 56 -18.04 67.10 -17.74
C PRO A 56 -17.64 66.52 -19.10
N GLN A 57 -16.48 66.95 -19.60
CA GLN A 57 -15.81 66.26 -20.68
C GLN A 57 -15.53 64.86 -20.15
N VAL A 58 -16.38 63.89 -20.51
CA VAL A 58 -16.01 62.48 -20.41
C VAL A 58 -14.77 62.33 -21.27
N ALA A 59 -13.61 62.30 -20.61
CA ALA A 59 -12.35 62.05 -21.27
C ALA A 59 -12.52 60.76 -22.07
N SER A 60 -12.36 60.85 -23.39
CA SER A 60 -12.16 59.66 -24.21
C SER A 60 -11.02 58.88 -23.58
N GLY A 61 -11.25 57.64 -23.19
CA GLY A 61 -10.26 56.82 -22.49
C GLY A 61 -8.93 56.84 -23.24
N TYR A 62 -7.84 57.11 -22.53
CA TYR A 62 -6.51 57.10 -23.11
C TYR A 62 -6.13 55.66 -23.46
N ASP A 63 -5.82 55.37 -24.73
CA ASP A 63 -5.67 53.99 -25.21
C ASP A 63 -4.48 53.24 -24.57
N ASN A 64 -3.38 53.93 -24.22
CA ASN A 64 -2.29 53.40 -23.41
C ASN A 64 -1.35 54.53 -22.88
N PRO A 65 -1.07 54.63 -21.56
CA PRO A 65 -0.04 55.55 -21.05
C PRO A 65 1.40 55.02 -21.22
N HIS A 66 1.57 53.74 -21.55
CA HIS A 66 2.88 53.07 -21.69
C HIS A 66 3.39 53.10 -23.15
N GLY A 67 3.36 54.29 -23.75
CA GLY A 67 3.83 54.55 -25.11
C GLY A 67 2.87 54.19 -26.26
N PRO A 68 3.24 54.53 -27.51
CA PRO A 68 4.50 55.18 -27.91
C PRO A 68 4.51 56.70 -27.64
N TYR A 69 5.55 57.17 -26.95
CA TYR A 69 5.62 58.54 -26.42
C TYR A 69 5.80 59.62 -27.48
N ASP A 70 6.42 59.30 -28.61
CA ASP A 70 6.62 60.20 -29.75
C ASP A 70 5.30 60.74 -30.33
N ALA A 71 4.23 59.95 -30.22
CA ALA A 71 2.87 60.31 -30.66
C ALA A 71 2.01 60.92 -29.53
N PHE A 72 2.46 60.84 -28.27
CA PHE A 72 1.65 61.22 -27.10
C PHE A 72 2.48 61.91 -25.98
N PRO A 73 2.92 63.18 -26.18
CA PRO A 73 3.70 63.92 -25.18
C PRO A 73 3.00 64.11 -23.83
N ALA A 74 1.66 64.05 -23.80
CA ALA A 74 0.89 64.10 -22.56
C ALA A 74 1.02 62.82 -21.71
N GLY A 75 1.39 61.68 -22.32
CA GLY A 75 1.70 60.45 -21.58
C GLY A 75 2.96 60.60 -20.72
N CYS A 76 3.96 61.33 -21.21
CA CYS A 76 5.14 61.69 -20.44
C CYS A 76 4.75 62.46 -19.16
N ALA A 77 3.76 63.36 -19.26
CA ALA A 77 3.29 64.20 -18.17
C ALA A 77 2.53 63.44 -17.06
N ALA A 78 2.03 62.23 -17.33
CA ALA A 78 1.40 61.39 -16.32
C ALA A 78 2.43 60.87 -15.30
N CYS A 79 3.62 60.50 -15.79
CA CYS A 79 4.70 59.95 -14.97
C CYS A 79 5.74 61.01 -14.54
N HIS A 80 6.03 62.01 -15.38
CA HIS A 80 7.10 62.99 -15.15
C HIS A 80 6.61 64.44 -15.33
N ILE A 81 6.88 65.33 -14.35
CA ILE A 81 6.40 66.73 -14.39
C ILE A 81 7.58 67.70 -14.36
N THR A 82 8.02 68.18 -15.53
CA THR A 82 9.16 69.12 -15.62
C THR A 82 8.97 70.34 -14.71
N HIS A 83 10.01 70.65 -13.94
CA HIS A 83 10.05 71.70 -12.89
C HIS A 83 9.10 71.54 -11.68
N ALA A 84 8.23 70.52 -11.63
CA ALA A 84 7.31 70.31 -10.50
C ALA A 84 7.17 68.83 -10.06
N GLY A 85 8.10 67.95 -10.46
CA GLY A 85 8.17 66.58 -9.99
C GLY A 85 8.38 66.50 -8.48
N VAL A 86 7.64 65.60 -7.82
CA VAL A 86 7.64 65.41 -6.37
C VAL A 86 8.65 64.34 -5.96
N GLY A 87 8.95 63.38 -6.86
CA GLY A 87 9.90 62.30 -6.64
C GLY A 87 11.23 62.46 -7.41
N PRO A 88 12.19 61.54 -7.18
CA PRO A 88 13.42 61.46 -7.97
C PRO A 88 13.09 61.23 -9.46
N GLY A 89 14.00 61.58 -10.38
CA GLY A 89 13.75 61.41 -11.81
C GLY A 89 12.58 62.25 -12.35
N ILE A 90 12.23 63.35 -11.67
CA ILE A 90 11.12 64.24 -12.03
C ILE A 90 9.74 63.55 -11.94
N LEU A 91 9.61 62.47 -11.14
CA LEU A 91 8.37 61.71 -11.03
C LEU A 91 7.20 62.55 -10.46
N SER A 92 5.99 62.30 -10.95
CA SER A 92 4.75 62.97 -10.53
C SER A 92 4.32 62.65 -9.09
N GLN A 93 4.83 61.54 -8.53
CA GLN A 93 4.59 61.09 -7.16
C GLN A 93 5.92 60.93 -6.38
N PRO A 94 5.89 60.82 -5.04
CA PRO A 94 7.11 60.78 -4.21
C PRO A 94 8.08 59.62 -4.51
N ASN A 95 7.58 58.51 -5.04
CA ASN A 95 8.38 57.36 -5.46
C ASN A 95 7.73 56.64 -6.66
N MET A 96 8.47 55.72 -7.28
CA MET A 96 8.04 54.97 -8.47
C MET A 96 6.77 54.13 -8.21
N THR A 97 6.70 53.38 -7.10
CA THR A 97 5.52 52.56 -6.77
C THR A 97 4.25 53.41 -6.68
N ALA A 98 4.35 54.59 -6.06
CA ALA A 98 3.25 55.55 -5.97
C ALA A 98 2.80 56.08 -7.35
N VAL A 99 3.71 56.27 -8.31
CA VAL A 99 3.34 56.63 -9.71
C VAL A 99 2.50 55.50 -10.33
N CYS A 100 2.98 54.26 -10.26
CA CYS A 100 2.26 53.10 -10.80
C CYS A 100 0.86 52.96 -10.17
N PHE A 101 0.75 53.17 -8.86
CA PHE A 101 -0.50 53.04 -8.12
C PHE A 101 -1.54 54.11 -8.45
N THR A 102 -1.18 55.26 -9.06
CA THR A 102 -2.17 56.26 -9.49
C THR A 102 -3.15 55.77 -10.55
N CYS A 103 -2.78 54.69 -11.27
CA CYS A 103 -3.64 54.04 -12.26
C CYS A 103 -3.98 52.59 -11.86
N HIS A 104 -3.05 51.89 -11.21
CA HIS A 104 -3.18 50.47 -10.87
C HIS A 104 -3.83 50.19 -9.51
N ASP A 105 -4.52 51.17 -8.93
CA ASP A 105 -5.38 51.02 -7.74
C ASP A 105 -6.80 50.50 -8.04
N GLY A 106 -7.07 50.14 -9.29
CA GLY A 106 -8.39 49.74 -9.77
C GLY A 106 -9.29 50.89 -10.24
N THR A 107 -8.82 52.14 -10.21
CA THR A 107 -9.59 53.30 -10.70
C THR A 107 -9.17 53.75 -12.11
N GLY A 108 -7.87 53.72 -12.43
CA GLY A 108 -7.34 54.20 -13.72
C GLY A 108 -6.99 53.12 -14.74
N SER A 109 -6.93 51.85 -14.33
CA SER A 109 -6.47 50.71 -15.14
C SER A 109 -7.37 49.49 -14.95
N ILE A 110 -7.51 48.68 -15.99
CA ILE A 110 -8.17 47.36 -15.90
C ILE A 110 -7.37 46.33 -15.09
N TYR A 111 -6.15 46.68 -14.65
CA TYR A 111 -5.31 45.86 -13.80
C TYR A 111 -5.13 46.54 -12.45
N ASP A 112 -5.85 46.05 -11.44
CA ASP A 112 -5.66 46.44 -10.04
C ASP A 112 -4.59 45.55 -9.39
N VAL A 113 -3.53 46.18 -8.87
CA VAL A 113 -2.51 45.53 -8.03
C VAL A 113 -2.54 46.03 -6.59
N VAL A 114 -3.23 47.12 -6.29
CA VAL A 114 -3.29 47.70 -4.95
C VAL A 114 -4.39 47.03 -4.14
N THR A 115 -5.66 47.06 -4.56
CA THR A 115 -6.73 46.46 -3.73
C THR A 115 -6.82 44.95 -3.93
N GLY A 116 -6.61 44.48 -5.16
CA GLY A 116 -6.69 43.08 -5.54
C GLY A 116 -5.46 42.21 -5.23
N GLN A 117 -4.28 42.80 -4.95
CA GLN A 117 -3.06 42.00 -4.72
C GLN A 117 -2.26 42.42 -3.47
N PHE A 118 -1.63 43.60 -3.45
CA PHE A 118 -0.75 44.00 -2.35
C PHE A 118 -1.48 44.55 -1.12
N GLY A 119 -2.73 44.99 -1.24
CA GLY A 119 -3.49 45.62 -0.16
C GLY A 119 -3.98 44.62 0.89
N ALA A 120 -4.15 45.11 2.13
CA ALA A 120 -4.50 44.30 3.30
C ALA A 120 -5.87 43.58 3.23
N GLY A 121 -6.69 43.85 2.20
CA GLY A 121 -7.97 43.19 1.94
C GLY A 121 -7.95 42.13 0.84
N SER A 122 -6.80 41.88 0.19
CA SER A 122 -6.70 41.01 -1.00
C SER A 122 -6.86 39.50 -0.70
N GLY A 123 -6.72 39.10 0.56
CA GLY A 123 -6.69 37.68 0.97
C GLY A 123 -5.35 36.98 0.73
N ASN A 124 -4.33 37.69 0.23
CA ASN A 124 -2.99 37.15 0.06
C ASN A 124 -2.20 37.16 1.38
N SER A 125 -1.32 36.17 1.55
CA SER A 125 -0.47 35.98 2.73
C SER A 125 1.02 36.02 2.42
N VAL A 126 1.41 35.74 1.17
CA VAL A 126 2.79 35.80 0.68
C VAL A 126 2.88 36.70 -0.54
N PHE A 127 4.03 37.38 -0.68
CA PHE A 127 4.23 38.48 -1.60
C PHE A 127 5.64 38.42 -2.20
N HIS A 128 5.79 38.84 -3.46
CA HIS A 128 7.09 39.34 -3.90
C HIS A 128 7.41 40.64 -3.13
N PRO A 129 8.66 40.83 -2.67
CA PRO A 129 9.03 41.93 -1.77
C PRO A 129 9.19 43.27 -2.51
N VAL A 130 8.09 43.79 -3.05
CA VAL A 130 8.05 45.05 -3.79
C VAL A 130 8.04 46.24 -2.83
N LYS A 131 8.97 47.19 -3.06
CA LYS A 131 9.14 48.39 -2.24
C LYS A 131 7.96 49.34 -2.29
N ASN A 132 7.75 50.06 -1.18
CA ASN A 132 6.80 51.16 -1.00
C ASN A 132 5.33 50.81 -1.34
N THR A 133 4.93 49.55 -1.18
CA THR A 133 3.52 49.13 -1.43
C THR A 133 2.54 49.63 -0.35
N GLY A 134 3.05 50.04 0.81
CA GLY A 134 2.25 50.49 1.95
C GLY A 134 1.63 49.36 2.78
N ASN A 135 1.83 48.09 2.40
CA ASN A 135 1.48 46.94 3.21
C ASN A 135 2.72 46.44 3.98
N PRO A 136 2.74 46.48 5.32
CA PRO A 136 3.90 46.05 6.11
C PRO A 136 4.20 44.54 6.06
N ALA A 137 3.32 43.72 5.47
CA ALA A 137 3.59 42.31 5.19
C ALA A 137 4.38 42.07 3.88
N VAL A 138 4.59 43.11 3.07
CA VAL A 138 5.38 43.05 1.84
C VAL A 138 6.81 43.48 2.17
N GLY A 139 7.80 42.68 1.78
CA GLY A 139 9.21 43.05 1.93
C GLY A 139 9.62 44.22 1.03
N GLU A 140 10.73 44.88 1.35
CA GLU A 140 11.17 46.12 0.69
C GLU A 140 12.47 45.92 -0.11
N VAL A 141 12.49 44.92 -1.01
CA VAL A 141 13.72 44.45 -1.70
C VAL A 141 13.78 44.85 -3.17
N ILE A 142 12.72 44.60 -3.94
CA ILE A 142 12.65 44.84 -5.39
C ILE A 142 11.73 46.00 -5.76
N GLU A 143 11.92 46.56 -6.95
CA GLU A 143 11.10 47.64 -7.51
C GLU A 143 10.28 47.15 -8.71
N CYS A 144 9.18 47.84 -9.03
CA CYS A 144 8.35 47.48 -10.19
C CYS A 144 9.17 47.44 -11.50
N LEU A 145 10.21 48.28 -11.60
CA LEU A 145 11.13 48.33 -12.74
C LEU A 145 12.08 47.13 -12.85
N ASP A 146 12.23 46.29 -11.81
CA ASP A 146 12.97 45.03 -11.91
C ASP A 146 12.22 43.94 -12.71
N CYS A 147 10.94 44.19 -13.02
CA CYS A 147 10.01 43.28 -13.71
C CYS A 147 9.25 43.92 -14.89
N HIS A 148 9.13 45.25 -14.92
CA HIS A 148 8.38 46.00 -15.94
C HIS A 148 9.16 47.19 -16.48
N ASP A 149 9.24 47.34 -17.81
CA ASP A 149 9.67 48.61 -18.41
C ASP A 149 8.45 49.40 -18.94
N PRO A 150 8.02 50.49 -18.27
CA PRO A 150 6.89 51.29 -18.74
C PRO A 150 7.18 51.97 -20.09
N HIS A 151 8.44 52.16 -20.49
CA HIS A 151 8.78 52.76 -21.78
C HIS A 151 8.52 51.78 -22.94
N GLY A 152 8.78 50.50 -22.70
CA GLY A 152 8.41 49.36 -23.52
C GLY A 152 9.54 48.91 -24.44
N ASP A 153 10.09 47.73 -24.14
CA ASP A 153 10.98 47.01 -25.06
C ASP A 153 10.20 46.54 -26.30
N ILE A 154 10.71 46.87 -27.49
CA ILE A 154 10.13 46.48 -28.79
C ILE A 154 10.56 45.05 -29.14
N VAL A 155 9.60 44.19 -29.52
CA VAL A 155 9.84 42.84 -30.03
C VAL A 155 10.67 42.93 -31.34
N PRO A 156 11.88 42.36 -31.40
CA PRO A 156 12.73 42.45 -32.59
C PRO A 156 12.04 41.89 -33.84
N GLY A 157 12.02 42.69 -34.91
CA GLY A 157 11.39 42.31 -36.18
C GLY A 157 9.85 42.37 -36.20
N SER A 158 9.20 42.88 -35.16
CA SER A 158 7.76 43.17 -35.20
C SER A 158 7.42 44.25 -36.23
N ASN A 159 6.35 44.04 -37.00
CA ASN A 159 5.83 45.01 -37.96
C ASN A 159 4.29 45.00 -37.95
N PRO A 160 3.62 46.08 -37.48
CA PRO A 160 4.22 47.29 -36.90
C PRO A 160 5.03 46.98 -35.63
N PRO A 161 5.94 47.89 -35.22
CA PRO A 161 6.67 47.76 -33.96
C PRO A 161 5.70 47.56 -32.80
N ALA A 162 5.92 46.51 -32.01
CA ALA A 162 5.07 46.13 -30.89
C ALA A 162 5.92 45.84 -29.65
N ASN A 163 5.47 46.34 -28.49
CA ASN A 163 6.16 46.09 -27.23
C ASN A 163 5.96 44.63 -26.78
N TYR A 164 6.89 44.11 -25.97
CA TYR A 164 6.69 42.82 -25.30
C TYR A 164 5.40 42.84 -24.47
N PRO A 165 4.58 41.76 -24.49
CA PRO A 165 3.32 41.75 -23.77
C PRO A 165 3.52 42.01 -22.28
N ARG A 166 2.61 42.76 -21.65
CA ARG A 166 2.71 43.19 -20.23
C ARG A 166 3.96 43.98 -19.87
N LEU A 167 4.69 44.49 -20.88
CA LEU A 167 5.86 45.35 -20.68
C LEU A 167 6.93 44.68 -19.82
N LEU A 168 7.05 43.35 -19.92
CA LEU A 168 7.97 42.58 -19.08
C LEU A 168 9.41 42.93 -19.43
N HIS A 169 10.19 43.23 -18.40
CA HIS A 169 11.63 43.47 -18.47
C HIS A 169 12.30 42.90 -17.23
N SER A 170 13.39 42.16 -17.39
CA SER A 170 14.19 41.65 -16.26
C SER A 170 15.62 41.39 -16.71
N THR A 171 16.61 41.44 -15.81
CA THR A 171 18.01 41.17 -16.16
C THR A 171 18.78 40.43 -15.07
N ASP A 172 19.61 39.46 -15.45
CA ASP A 172 20.56 38.79 -14.54
C ASP A 172 21.89 39.56 -14.38
N GLY A 173 21.96 40.79 -14.89
CA GLY A 173 23.17 41.61 -14.98
C GLY A 173 24.02 41.35 -16.22
N THR A 174 23.75 40.31 -17.00
CA THR A 174 24.44 39.98 -18.27
C THR A 174 23.51 39.99 -19.48
N SER A 175 22.26 39.58 -19.27
CA SER A 175 21.24 39.33 -20.28
C SER A 175 19.92 39.97 -19.85
N THR A 176 19.08 40.33 -20.82
CA THR A 176 17.73 40.87 -20.58
C THR A 176 16.70 39.86 -21.07
N TYR A 177 15.65 39.64 -20.28
CA TYR A 177 14.57 38.70 -20.56
C TYR A 177 13.21 39.37 -20.44
N ASN A 178 12.42 39.28 -21.51
CA ASN A 178 11.12 39.97 -21.65
C ASN A 178 9.95 38.99 -21.90
N GLU A 179 10.25 37.69 -21.98
CA GLU A 179 9.27 36.61 -22.14
C GLU A 179 9.86 35.25 -21.73
N GLY A 180 8.99 34.25 -21.58
CA GLY A 180 9.39 32.86 -21.31
C GLY A 180 9.84 32.60 -19.86
N PRO A 181 10.20 31.36 -19.51
CA PRO A 181 10.66 31.01 -18.16
C PRO A 181 11.91 31.78 -17.72
N ALA A 182 12.75 32.19 -18.68
CA ALA A 182 13.97 32.95 -18.43
C ALA A 182 13.72 34.28 -17.69
N PHE A 183 12.55 34.91 -17.89
CA PHE A 183 12.11 36.09 -17.14
C PHE A 183 12.17 35.88 -15.63
N CYS A 184 11.56 34.80 -15.12
CA CYS A 184 11.60 34.48 -13.69
C CYS A 184 12.99 34.00 -13.24
N LEU A 185 13.69 33.24 -14.10
CA LEU A 185 15.04 32.74 -13.81
C LEU A 185 16.11 33.84 -13.77
N GLY A 186 15.84 35.04 -14.29
CA GLY A 186 16.70 36.21 -14.08
C GLY A 186 16.75 36.71 -12.62
N CYS A 187 15.88 36.19 -11.75
CA CYS A 187 15.90 36.35 -10.29
C CYS A 187 16.07 35.00 -9.57
N HIS A 188 15.37 33.96 -10.02
CA HIS A 188 15.30 32.63 -9.39
C HIS A 188 16.22 31.60 -10.06
N GLY A 189 17.33 32.04 -10.66
CA GLY A 189 18.28 31.22 -11.39
C GLY A 189 19.47 30.75 -10.55
N ALA A 190 20.53 30.29 -11.24
CA ALA A 190 21.78 29.87 -10.60
C ALA A 190 22.62 31.05 -10.08
N THR A 191 22.43 32.24 -10.65
CA THR A 191 23.03 33.48 -10.17
C THR A 191 22.01 34.15 -9.26
N ASP A 192 22.26 34.10 -7.95
CA ASP A 192 21.50 34.90 -6.99
C ASP A 192 21.80 36.40 -7.23
N ARG A 193 20.77 37.26 -7.19
CA ARG A 193 20.93 38.72 -7.18
C ARG A 193 21.41 39.26 -5.83
N ASN A 194 21.71 38.37 -4.88
CA ASN A 194 22.16 38.65 -3.52
C ASN A 194 21.11 39.51 -2.79
N PHE A 195 19.88 39.01 -2.79
CA PHE A 195 18.72 39.63 -2.14
C PHE A 195 18.83 39.53 -0.60
N THR A 196 19.71 40.35 -0.03
CA THR A 196 19.93 40.45 1.42
C THR A 196 18.74 41.11 2.10
N GLY A 197 17.72 40.31 2.42
CA GLY A 197 16.82 40.59 3.53
C GLY A 197 17.59 40.54 4.86
N PRO A 198 17.02 41.07 5.96
CA PRO A 198 17.69 41.08 7.27
C PRO A 198 17.96 39.69 7.86
N ASP A 199 17.34 38.63 7.30
CA ASP A 199 17.22 37.31 7.95
C ASP A 199 17.70 36.12 7.08
N ASP A 200 18.25 36.32 5.86
CA ASP A 200 18.50 35.29 4.81
C ASP A 200 17.26 34.49 4.32
N THR A 201 16.10 34.69 4.95
CA THR A 201 14.83 33.96 4.73
C THR A 201 14.28 33.99 3.31
N TYR A 202 14.57 35.02 2.51
CA TYR A 202 14.09 35.12 1.12
C TYR A 202 14.42 33.87 0.29
N TRP A 203 15.57 33.24 0.54
CA TRP A 203 15.96 32.02 -0.16
C TRP A 203 15.29 30.75 0.38
N GLU A 204 14.99 30.70 1.68
CA GLU A 204 14.26 29.59 2.31
C GLU A 204 12.78 29.62 1.90
N ASP A 205 12.18 30.81 1.83
CA ASP A 205 10.78 31.04 1.45
C ASP A 205 10.51 30.80 -0.05
N THR A 206 11.42 31.24 -0.92
CA THR A 206 11.32 31.03 -2.37
C THR A 206 11.88 29.70 -2.83
N LEU A 207 12.62 28.98 -1.97
CA LEU A 207 13.49 27.86 -2.28
C LEU A 207 14.62 28.17 -3.28
N GLY A 208 14.71 29.41 -3.75
CA GLY A 208 15.83 29.93 -4.50
C GLY A 208 15.97 29.42 -5.93
N ASN A 209 17.09 28.76 -6.21
CA ASN A 209 17.52 28.39 -7.55
C ASN A 209 16.62 27.31 -8.17
N HIS A 210 15.92 27.69 -9.24
CA HIS A 210 15.04 26.84 -10.03
C HIS A 210 15.75 26.17 -11.23
N VAL A 211 17.09 26.25 -11.30
CA VAL A 211 17.91 25.57 -12.32
C VAL A 211 18.03 24.08 -12.02
N ASN A 212 17.80 23.33 -13.07
CA ASN A 212 17.85 21.88 -13.16
C ASN A 212 18.53 21.53 -14.49
N ASN A 213 19.16 20.37 -14.55
CA ASN A 213 19.85 19.85 -15.73
C ASN A 213 18.95 19.01 -16.66
N ASN A 214 17.67 18.88 -16.32
CA ASN A 214 16.77 17.81 -16.81
C ASN A 214 15.58 18.29 -17.66
N SER A 215 15.58 19.55 -18.10
CA SER A 215 14.55 20.16 -18.97
C SER A 215 13.10 19.85 -18.52
N PRO A 216 12.62 20.47 -17.42
CA PRO A 216 11.37 20.07 -16.78
C PRO A 216 10.17 20.27 -17.70
N ALA A 217 9.22 19.35 -17.61
CA ALA A 217 7.99 19.37 -18.40
C ALA A 217 7.26 20.73 -18.29
N HIS A 218 7.25 21.33 -17.09
CA HIS A 218 6.53 22.56 -16.77
C HIS A 218 7.24 23.85 -17.21
N TYR A 219 8.51 23.78 -17.63
CA TYR A 219 9.24 24.94 -18.19
C TYR A 219 9.10 25.02 -19.73
N ASN A 220 8.47 24.03 -20.36
CA ASN A 220 8.38 23.94 -21.82
C ASN A 220 7.46 25.03 -22.41
N SER A 221 8.05 26.12 -22.91
CA SER A 221 7.33 27.23 -23.56
C SER A 221 6.71 26.88 -24.92
N ALA A 222 7.07 25.74 -25.53
CA ALA A 222 6.37 25.21 -26.71
C ALA A 222 5.05 24.50 -26.35
N ASN A 223 4.83 24.14 -25.07
CA ASN A 223 3.57 23.52 -24.64
C ASN A 223 2.46 24.57 -24.53
N THR A 224 1.54 24.56 -25.50
CA THR A 224 0.42 25.51 -25.59
C THR A 224 -0.54 25.47 -24.39
N LYS A 225 -0.60 24.37 -23.62
CA LYS A 225 -1.38 24.32 -22.36
C LYS A 225 -0.77 25.20 -21.27
N LEU A 226 0.57 25.29 -21.25
CA LEU A 226 1.33 26.09 -20.29
C LEU A 226 1.47 27.56 -20.69
N GLN A 227 1.12 27.92 -21.93
CA GLN A 227 1.19 29.31 -22.38
C GLN A 227 0.12 30.20 -21.70
N PRO A 228 0.51 31.34 -21.09
CA PRO A 228 -0.44 32.26 -20.50
C PRO A 228 -1.17 33.07 -21.58
N ALA A 229 -2.45 33.40 -21.33
CA ALA A 229 -3.27 34.19 -22.26
C ALA A 229 -2.75 35.63 -22.48
N SER A 230 -1.81 36.08 -21.64
CA SER A 230 -1.08 37.34 -21.80
C SER A 230 -0.14 37.35 -23.02
N GLY A 231 0.20 36.21 -23.61
CA GLY A 231 1.19 36.10 -24.67
C GLY A 231 2.66 36.24 -24.21
N THR A 232 2.90 36.44 -22.91
CA THR A 232 4.25 36.63 -22.31
C THR A 232 5.13 35.38 -22.33
N LYS A 233 4.59 34.22 -22.72
CA LYS A 233 5.25 32.90 -22.75
C LYS A 233 5.82 32.38 -21.41
N VAL A 234 5.78 33.17 -20.34
CA VAL A 234 6.19 32.78 -18.97
C VAL A 234 5.27 31.65 -18.49
N THR A 235 5.75 30.40 -18.49
CA THR A 235 4.92 29.25 -18.08
C THR A 235 4.71 29.19 -16.57
N CYS A 236 5.64 29.76 -15.80
CA CYS A 236 5.63 29.80 -14.33
C CYS A 236 4.30 30.37 -13.77
N VAL A 237 3.69 31.34 -14.46
CA VAL A 237 2.42 31.97 -14.00
C VAL A 237 1.17 31.09 -14.16
N LYS A 238 1.34 29.83 -14.57
CA LYS A 238 0.31 28.79 -14.45
C LYS A 238 0.24 28.18 -13.05
N CYS A 239 1.36 28.22 -12.33
CA CYS A 239 1.50 27.64 -11.00
C CYS A 239 1.64 28.70 -9.91
N HIS A 240 2.34 29.81 -10.20
CA HIS A 240 2.62 30.88 -9.24
C HIS A 240 1.88 32.16 -9.64
N ASP A 241 1.34 32.94 -8.70
CA ASP A 241 1.01 34.34 -8.99
C ASP A 241 2.30 35.17 -9.05
N LYS A 242 2.29 36.20 -9.89
CA LYS A 242 3.41 37.10 -10.18
C LYS A 242 3.69 38.12 -9.08
N HIS A 243 2.75 38.41 -8.19
CA HIS A 243 2.85 39.49 -7.19
C HIS A 243 2.57 39.03 -5.76
N ALA A 244 1.47 38.32 -5.56
CA ALA A 244 0.98 37.92 -4.24
C ALA A 244 0.04 36.72 -4.36
N ALA A 245 0.01 35.86 -3.35
CA ALA A 245 -0.87 34.69 -3.31
C ALA A 245 -1.33 34.33 -1.88
N PRO A 246 -2.41 33.54 -1.71
CA PRO A 246 -2.88 33.08 -0.40
C PRO A 246 -2.04 31.94 0.19
N SER A 247 -1.29 31.18 -0.61
CA SER A 247 -0.51 30.03 -0.19
C SER A 247 0.99 30.23 -0.44
N SER A 248 1.83 29.58 0.39
CA SER A 248 3.30 29.65 0.32
C SER A 248 3.86 29.40 -1.08
N ARG A 249 5.04 29.97 -1.36
CA ARG A 249 5.70 29.91 -2.70
C ARG A 249 4.83 30.50 -3.81
N LEU A 250 4.02 31.50 -3.48
CA LEU A 250 3.10 32.22 -4.39
C LEU A 250 2.07 31.31 -5.09
N LEU A 251 1.65 30.20 -4.48
CA LEU A 251 0.65 29.32 -5.08
C LEU A 251 -0.78 29.92 -4.91
N PRO A 252 -1.60 30.00 -5.98
CA PRO A 252 -2.95 30.58 -5.92
C PRO A 252 -4.01 29.63 -5.36
N ALA A 253 -3.68 28.35 -5.16
CA ALA A 253 -4.56 27.29 -4.69
C ALA A 253 -3.77 26.22 -3.90
N THR A 254 -4.44 25.17 -3.43
CA THR A 254 -3.74 23.97 -2.91
C THR A 254 -3.05 23.21 -4.04
N GLU A 255 -2.09 22.36 -3.68
CA GLU A 255 -1.27 21.62 -4.64
C GLU A 255 -2.12 20.71 -5.53
N GLU A 256 -3.03 19.93 -4.92
CA GLU A 256 -3.94 18.99 -5.59
C GLU A 256 -4.85 19.74 -6.56
N SER A 257 -5.40 20.88 -6.13
CA SER A 257 -6.28 21.73 -6.95
C SER A 257 -5.55 22.24 -8.18
N LEU A 258 -4.28 22.62 -8.02
CA LEU A 258 -3.44 23.14 -9.08
C LEU A 258 -3.05 22.05 -10.08
N CYS A 259 -2.60 20.90 -9.60
CA CYS A 259 -2.27 19.73 -10.41
C CYS A 259 -3.49 19.22 -11.20
N GLN A 260 -4.64 19.06 -10.53
CA GLN A 260 -5.88 18.59 -11.15
C GLN A 260 -6.42 19.55 -12.22
N GLY A 261 -6.12 20.86 -12.12
CA GLY A 261 -6.48 21.85 -13.15
C GLY A 261 -5.93 21.53 -14.55
N CYS A 262 -4.87 20.73 -14.67
CA CYS A 262 -4.28 20.31 -15.95
C CYS A 262 -4.18 18.79 -16.14
N HIS A 263 -3.97 18.02 -15.06
CA HIS A 263 -3.74 16.57 -15.11
C HIS A 263 -5.05 15.77 -14.94
N LEU A 264 -5.95 15.96 -15.91
CA LEU A 264 -7.27 15.33 -15.99
C LEU A 264 -7.27 14.03 -16.81
N ASP A 265 -8.22 13.15 -16.49
CA ASP A 265 -8.49 11.91 -17.21
C ASP A 265 -8.67 12.12 -18.73
N GLY A 266 -8.17 11.15 -19.50
CA GLY A 266 -8.28 11.12 -20.97
C GLY A 266 -7.06 11.65 -21.74
N ASN A 267 -6.10 12.33 -21.09
CA ASN A 267 -4.88 12.84 -21.75
C ASN A 267 -3.70 11.85 -21.78
N LYS A 268 -3.91 10.54 -21.52
CA LYS A 268 -2.89 9.46 -21.54
C LYS A 268 -1.67 9.59 -20.59
N ALA A 269 -1.50 10.70 -19.88
CA ALA A 269 -0.25 11.02 -19.16
C ALA A 269 -0.35 11.08 -17.63
N ALA A 270 -1.52 11.33 -17.04
CA ALA A 270 -1.71 11.28 -15.58
C ALA A 270 -3.20 11.05 -15.25
N HIS A 271 -3.51 9.98 -14.53
CA HIS A 271 -4.85 9.57 -14.14
C HIS A 271 -5.12 9.90 -12.67
N LEU A 272 -4.85 11.14 -12.25
CA LEU A 272 -5.03 11.54 -10.84
C LEU A 272 -6.47 11.34 -10.39
N THR A 273 -7.43 11.91 -11.12
CA THR A 273 -8.85 11.88 -10.75
C THR A 273 -9.48 10.49 -10.80
N THR A 274 -9.10 9.58 -11.70
CA THR A 274 -9.58 8.19 -11.62
C THR A 274 -8.88 7.37 -10.53
N ARG A 275 -7.57 7.54 -10.30
CA ARG A 275 -6.82 6.65 -9.38
C ARG A 275 -6.99 7.02 -7.91
N PHE A 276 -7.02 8.31 -7.57
CA PHE A 276 -7.23 8.76 -6.18
C PHE A 276 -8.71 8.75 -5.74
N ASN A 277 -9.64 8.44 -6.65
CA ASN A 277 -11.06 8.20 -6.33
C ASN A 277 -11.44 6.71 -6.24
N LEU A 278 -10.47 5.78 -6.30
CA LEU A 278 -10.75 4.36 -6.11
C LEU A 278 -11.05 4.06 -4.64
N THR A 279 -11.98 3.14 -4.38
CA THR A 279 -12.58 2.96 -3.05
C THR A 279 -11.90 1.94 -2.15
N GLY A 280 -10.94 1.16 -2.67
CA GLY A 280 -10.25 0.12 -1.89
C GLY A 280 -9.16 0.71 -1.00
N SER A 281 -8.20 1.41 -1.62
CA SER A 281 -7.18 2.18 -0.93
C SER A 281 -6.46 3.14 -1.86
N VAL A 282 -5.96 4.25 -1.32
CA VAL A 282 -5.15 5.23 -2.05
C VAL A 282 -3.97 5.69 -1.18
N HIS A 283 -2.93 6.20 -1.81
CA HIS A 283 -2.00 7.11 -1.13
C HIS A 283 -2.74 8.43 -0.88
N ASN A 284 -3.11 8.72 0.37
CA ASN A 284 -3.89 9.92 0.72
C ASN A 284 -3.04 11.19 0.57
N VAL A 285 -3.02 11.75 -0.64
CA VAL A 285 -2.31 13.01 -0.97
C VAL A 285 -3.01 14.27 -0.44
N ASP A 286 -4.15 14.11 0.23
CA ASP A 286 -4.95 15.16 0.87
C ASP A 286 -4.78 15.19 2.41
N GLY A 287 -3.93 14.32 2.96
CA GLY A 287 -3.73 14.15 4.40
C GLY A 287 -4.85 13.38 5.13
N ALA A 288 -5.77 12.71 4.40
CA ALA A 288 -6.83 11.94 5.03
C ALA A 288 -6.31 10.81 5.94
N GLY A 289 -7.06 10.50 7.00
CA GLY A 289 -6.75 9.40 7.92
C GLY A 289 -5.53 9.60 8.82
N GLY A 290 -5.00 10.83 8.93
CA GLY A 290 -3.82 11.13 9.75
C GLY A 290 -2.48 10.74 9.10
N SER A 291 -2.48 10.53 7.78
CA SER A 291 -1.26 10.52 6.99
C SER A 291 -0.86 11.94 6.56
N LYS A 292 0.40 12.12 6.14
CA LYS A 292 0.84 13.30 5.41
C LYS A 292 1.74 12.85 4.26
N LEU A 293 1.27 13.09 3.05
CA LEU A 293 1.92 12.85 1.76
C LEU A 293 1.23 13.80 0.80
N GLU A 294 1.95 14.35 -0.18
CA GLU A 294 1.37 15.30 -1.16
C GLU A 294 1.94 14.97 -2.55
N CYS A 295 1.40 15.54 -3.62
CA CYS A 295 1.79 15.19 -4.99
C CYS A 295 3.30 15.42 -5.23
N SER A 296 3.86 16.50 -4.70
CA SER A 296 5.24 16.97 -4.85
C SER A 296 6.26 16.18 -4.05
N SER A 297 5.82 15.38 -3.06
CA SER A 297 6.65 14.37 -2.39
C SER A 297 7.09 13.27 -3.35
N CYS A 298 6.33 13.02 -4.43
CA CYS A 298 6.62 12.01 -5.45
C CYS A 298 6.97 12.64 -6.82
N HIS A 299 6.33 13.75 -7.18
CA HIS A 299 6.41 14.40 -8.49
C HIS A 299 6.79 15.88 -8.36
N GLY A 300 8.08 16.17 -8.28
CA GLY A 300 8.58 17.54 -8.15
C GLY A 300 8.29 18.39 -9.41
N PRO A 301 7.48 19.46 -9.32
CA PRO A 301 7.06 20.23 -10.51
C PRO A 301 8.24 20.88 -11.25
N HIS A 302 9.35 21.14 -10.54
CA HIS A 302 10.57 21.76 -11.04
C HIS A 302 11.67 20.76 -11.40
N THR A 303 11.40 19.46 -11.36
CA THR A 303 12.42 18.41 -11.55
C THR A 303 12.01 17.29 -12.50
N VAL A 304 10.71 17.00 -12.62
CA VAL A 304 10.22 15.95 -13.51
C VAL A 304 10.38 16.31 -14.99
N SER A 305 10.96 15.38 -15.75
CA SER A 305 11.16 15.48 -17.20
C SER A 305 9.85 15.28 -17.98
N ASP A 306 9.84 15.69 -19.25
CA ASP A 306 8.69 15.51 -20.15
C ASP A 306 8.35 14.01 -20.34
N VAL A 307 7.06 13.67 -20.31
CA VAL A 307 6.53 12.31 -20.55
C VAL A 307 6.76 11.86 -22.00
N ALA A 308 7.01 12.79 -22.92
CA ALA A 308 7.52 12.47 -24.26
C ALA A 308 8.96 11.90 -24.24
N THR A 309 9.72 12.14 -23.16
CA THR A 309 11.08 11.61 -22.93
C THR A 309 11.07 10.38 -22.02
N VAL A 310 10.11 10.28 -21.09
CA VAL A 310 9.90 9.12 -20.20
C VAL A 310 8.50 8.56 -20.43
N GLY A 311 8.39 7.52 -21.25
CA GLY A 311 7.10 6.99 -21.70
C GLY A 311 6.29 6.34 -20.58
N CYS A 312 4.96 6.48 -20.62
CA CYS A 312 4.06 5.99 -19.56
C CYS A 312 4.25 4.50 -19.19
N SER A 313 4.68 3.68 -20.15
CA SER A 313 4.99 2.26 -19.95
C SER A 313 6.22 1.95 -19.10
N GLN A 314 7.06 2.96 -18.80
CA GLN A 314 8.23 2.85 -17.91
C GLN A 314 7.84 2.99 -16.43
N CYS A 315 6.61 3.43 -16.14
CA CYS A 315 6.06 3.58 -14.79
C CYS A 315 4.75 2.78 -14.58
N HIS A 316 3.96 2.54 -15.63
CA HIS A 316 2.74 1.75 -15.58
C HIS A 316 2.82 0.55 -16.53
N TYR A 317 2.55 -0.66 -16.02
CA TYR A 317 2.50 -1.86 -16.86
C TYR A 317 1.22 -1.96 -17.69
N PRO A 318 1.31 -2.09 -19.03
CA PRO A 318 0.16 -2.48 -19.85
C PRO A 318 0.02 -3.99 -20.05
N ASN A 319 1.07 -4.81 -19.88
CA ASN A 319 1.08 -6.23 -20.28
C ASN A 319 1.89 -7.14 -19.34
N ALA A 320 1.36 -8.32 -19.01
CA ALA A 320 1.98 -9.32 -18.13
C ALA A 320 3.22 -10.06 -18.71
N GLY A 321 3.61 -9.76 -19.95
CA GLY A 321 4.65 -10.49 -20.68
C GLY A 321 6.10 -10.00 -20.46
N ASP A 322 6.29 -8.77 -19.98
CA ASP A 322 7.62 -8.14 -19.83
C ASP A 322 7.84 -7.68 -18.37
N ARG A 323 8.03 -8.67 -17.49
CA ARG A 323 8.09 -8.52 -16.02
C ARG A 323 9.37 -7.88 -15.48
N ASN A 324 10.09 -7.10 -16.30
CA ASN A 324 11.40 -6.56 -15.91
C ASN A 324 11.70 -5.15 -16.48
N ALA A 325 10.66 -4.43 -16.93
CA ALA A 325 10.81 -3.19 -17.70
C ALA A 325 10.86 -1.89 -16.86
N TYR A 326 10.90 -1.96 -15.52
CA TYR A 326 11.18 -0.78 -14.68
C TYR A 326 12.66 -0.40 -14.79
N LYS A 327 12.96 0.48 -15.74
CA LYS A 327 14.22 1.20 -15.87
C LYS A 327 13.93 2.70 -15.91
N VAL A 328 14.20 3.39 -14.80
CA VAL A 328 14.55 4.82 -14.87
C VAL A 328 15.86 4.86 -15.67
N GLN A 329 15.89 5.55 -16.82
CA GLN A 329 17.09 5.57 -17.67
C GLN A 329 17.74 6.97 -17.65
N GLY A 330 18.97 7.03 -17.16
CA GLY A 330 19.79 8.24 -17.21
C GLY A 330 19.29 9.32 -16.25
N SER A 331 19.47 10.58 -16.64
CA SER A 331 19.12 11.74 -15.80
C SER A 331 17.64 12.12 -15.85
N THR A 332 16.85 11.55 -16.75
CA THR A 332 15.43 11.91 -16.94
C THR A 332 14.51 11.01 -16.13
N SER A 333 13.67 11.61 -15.27
CA SER A 333 12.72 10.89 -14.43
C SER A 333 11.41 11.67 -14.29
N VAL A 334 10.30 10.94 -14.13
CA VAL A 334 8.99 11.52 -13.73
C VAL A 334 8.76 11.47 -12.22
N LEU A 335 9.74 10.98 -11.47
CA LEU A 335 9.77 10.95 -10.01
C LEU A 335 10.84 11.93 -9.51
N ALA A 336 10.55 12.63 -8.43
CA ALA A 336 11.55 13.36 -7.65
C ALA A 336 12.07 12.45 -6.51
N ASP A 337 13.26 12.73 -5.98
CA ASP A 337 13.73 12.00 -4.80
C ASP A 337 12.92 12.46 -3.56
N PRO A 338 12.23 11.57 -2.81
CA PRO A 338 11.48 11.98 -1.63
C PRO A 338 12.33 12.62 -0.53
N ASP A 339 13.64 12.30 -0.47
CA ASP A 339 14.61 12.94 0.44
C ASP A 339 15.11 14.29 -0.08
N ASN A 340 14.92 14.58 -1.37
CA ASN A 340 15.27 15.86 -1.97
C ASN A 340 14.51 16.08 -3.30
N THR A 341 13.34 16.73 -3.24
CA THR A 341 12.48 16.92 -4.40
C THR A 341 13.00 17.97 -5.40
N LYS A 342 14.11 18.66 -5.07
CA LYS A 342 14.97 19.42 -6.02
C LYS A 342 15.85 18.53 -6.89
N ALA A 343 15.96 17.24 -6.59
CA ALA A 343 16.57 16.24 -7.45
C ALA A 343 15.50 15.37 -8.13
N ALA A 344 15.73 15.03 -9.40
CA ALA A 344 15.04 13.91 -10.03
C ALA A 344 15.49 12.61 -9.36
N PHE A 345 14.58 11.66 -9.12
CA PHE A 345 14.93 10.35 -8.60
C PHE A 345 15.77 9.59 -9.64
N ALA A 346 17.08 9.51 -9.39
CA ALA A 346 18.06 8.79 -10.19
C ALA A 346 18.37 7.38 -9.65
N GLY A 347 17.66 6.96 -8.60
CA GLY A 347 17.86 5.68 -7.94
C GLY A 347 19.13 5.59 -7.08
N ALA A 348 19.28 4.45 -6.40
CA ALA A 348 20.53 4.09 -5.72
C ALA A 348 21.36 3.20 -6.65
N ALA A 349 22.52 3.69 -7.10
CA ALA A 349 23.51 2.86 -7.78
C ALA A 349 24.12 1.86 -6.79
N GLY A 350 24.05 0.56 -7.08
CA GLY A 350 24.48 -0.50 -6.17
C GLY A 350 24.01 -1.90 -6.59
N THR A 351 23.72 -2.78 -5.64
CA THR A 351 23.04 -4.06 -5.87
C THR A 351 21.52 -3.85 -5.77
N GLY A 352 20.82 -3.95 -6.91
CA GLY A 352 19.36 -3.96 -6.95
C GLY A 352 18.78 -5.31 -6.52
N LEU A 353 17.46 -5.44 -6.65
CA LEU A 353 16.74 -6.69 -6.37
C LEU A 353 17.32 -7.87 -7.18
N GLY A 354 17.28 -9.06 -6.59
CA GLY A 354 17.95 -10.26 -7.13
C GLY A 354 19.48 -10.23 -7.10
N GLY A 355 20.11 -9.21 -6.48
CA GLY A 355 21.58 -9.05 -6.47
C GLY A 355 22.16 -8.55 -7.80
N THR A 356 21.31 -8.14 -8.74
CA THR A 356 21.74 -7.59 -10.03
C THR A 356 22.37 -6.22 -9.82
N ALA A 357 23.50 -5.93 -10.47
CA ALA A 357 24.07 -4.58 -10.45
C ALA A 357 23.06 -3.59 -11.06
N ASN A 358 22.59 -2.65 -10.23
CA ASN A 358 21.64 -1.62 -10.62
C ASN A 358 22.38 -0.28 -10.69
N THR A 359 22.42 0.31 -11.88
CA THR A 359 23.13 1.57 -12.14
C THR A 359 22.23 2.81 -12.02
N VAL A 360 20.91 2.66 -11.89
CA VAL A 360 19.92 3.78 -11.92
C VAL A 360 18.69 3.58 -10.99
N GLY A 361 18.74 2.59 -10.07
CA GLY A 361 17.63 2.22 -9.18
C GLY A 361 16.36 1.66 -9.86
N ASP A 362 15.38 1.26 -9.06
CA ASP A 362 14.03 0.90 -9.53
C ASP A 362 12.90 1.41 -8.61
N LEU A 363 11.65 1.14 -8.98
CA LEU A 363 10.47 1.62 -8.24
C LEU A 363 10.45 1.18 -6.77
N SER A 364 11.04 0.03 -6.44
CA SER A 364 11.14 -0.45 -5.05
C SER A 364 12.17 0.37 -4.27
N ASP A 365 13.25 0.82 -4.91
CA ASP A 365 14.18 1.79 -4.31
C ASP A 365 13.49 3.13 -4.01
N PHE A 366 12.56 3.56 -4.87
CA PHE A 366 11.74 4.74 -4.65
C PHE A 366 10.75 4.54 -3.50
N CYS A 367 9.94 3.47 -3.50
CA CYS A 367 8.97 3.21 -2.42
C CYS A 367 9.66 3.09 -1.05
N LEU A 368 10.84 2.49 -1.00
CA LEU A 368 11.60 2.32 0.24
C LEU A 368 12.19 3.62 0.80
N LYS A 369 12.25 4.72 0.05
CA LYS A 369 12.58 6.06 0.60
C LYS A 369 11.59 6.50 1.68
N CYS A 370 10.31 6.15 1.53
CA CYS A 370 9.30 6.40 2.55
C CYS A 370 9.11 5.20 3.49
N HIS A 371 9.31 3.98 2.99
CA HIS A 371 9.02 2.74 3.71
C HIS A 371 10.24 2.05 4.35
N ASP A 372 11.37 2.72 4.58
CA ASP A 372 12.52 2.13 5.30
C ASP A 372 12.42 2.20 6.84
N GLY A 373 11.43 2.96 7.36
CA GLY A 373 11.24 3.24 8.78
C GLY A 373 11.76 4.62 9.24
N ASN A 374 12.42 5.38 8.37
CA ASN A 374 12.85 6.76 8.58
C ASN A 374 12.28 7.68 7.48
N PRO A 375 10.93 7.80 7.38
CA PRO A 375 10.29 8.55 6.29
C PRO A 375 10.79 10.00 6.20
N PRO A 376 10.80 10.61 4.99
CA PRO A 376 11.37 11.94 4.77
C PRO A 376 10.79 13.00 5.71
N THR A 377 11.65 13.85 6.26
CA THR A 377 11.26 14.94 7.17
C THR A 377 11.36 16.28 6.47
N ALA A 378 10.45 17.22 6.78
CA ALA A 378 10.40 18.52 6.13
C ALA A 378 11.73 19.29 6.27
N VAL A 379 12.31 19.68 5.15
CA VAL A 379 13.55 20.45 5.06
C VAL A 379 13.42 21.43 3.90
N ALA A 380 13.78 22.69 4.09
CA ALA A 380 13.90 23.67 3.04
C ALA A 380 15.23 24.39 3.19
N ASN A 381 16.13 24.24 2.21
CA ASN A 381 17.39 24.99 2.14
C ASN A 381 17.87 25.12 0.70
N THR A 382 19.09 25.64 0.52
CA THR A 382 19.71 25.91 -0.79
C THR A 382 19.76 24.68 -1.70
N THR A 383 20.17 23.51 -1.19
CA THR A 383 20.40 22.29 -1.97
C THR A 383 19.30 21.24 -1.84
N THR A 384 18.52 21.29 -0.76
CA THR A 384 17.58 20.24 -0.38
C THR A 384 16.18 20.80 -0.15
N LEU A 385 15.19 20.08 -0.68
CA LEU A 385 13.78 20.29 -0.40
C LEU A 385 13.10 18.97 -0.06
N VAL A 386 12.49 18.89 1.11
CA VAL A 386 11.43 17.92 1.41
C VAL A 386 10.24 18.77 1.85
N PRO A 387 9.17 18.87 1.03
CA PRO A 387 8.16 19.90 1.24
C PRO A 387 7.29 19.65 2.48
N TYR A 388 7.18 18.39 2.92
CA TYR A 388 6.37 17.96 4.06
C TYR A 388 7.05 16.79 4.78
N THR A 389 6.92 16.73 6.11
CA THR A 389 7.29 15.53 6.85
C THR A 389 6.28 14.44 6.52
N ILE A 390 6.76 13.35 5.95
CA ILE A 390 5.93 12.21 5.58
C ILE A 390 5.45 11.50 6.83
N GLN A 391 4.14 11.30 6.93
CA GLN A 391 3.50 10.64 8.07
C GLN A 391 2.61 9.51 7.57
N PHE A 392 2.72 8.34 8.21
CA PHE A 392 1.84 7.21 7.98
C PHE A 392 0.68 7.22 8.98
N PRO A 393 -0.50 6.66 8.62
CA PRO A 393 -1.60 6.48 9.57
C PRO A 393 -1.17 5.66 10.79
N ALA A 394 -1.68 6.03 11.97
CA ALA A 394 -1.46 5.34 13.23
C ALA A 394 -2.24 4.00 13.29
N THR A 395 -1.83 3.04 12.47
CA THR A 395 -2.44 1.72 12.36
C THR A 395 -1.95 0.78 13.46
N GLY A 396 -2.87 0.28 14.29
CA GLY A 396 -2.58 -0.75 15.29
C GLY A 396 -2.41 -2.13 14.65
N PHE A 397 -1.28 -2.37 13.98
CA PHE A 397 -1.01 -3.61 13.26
C PHE A 397 -1.05 -4.83 14.19
N THR A 398 -1.84 -5.84 13.82
CA THR A 398 -1.94 -7.14 14.51
C THR A 398 -1.51 -8.32 13.64
N SER A 399 -1.46 -8.15 12.31
CA SER A 399 -1.17 -9.22 11.34
C SER A 399 0.32 -9.53 11.16
N ASN A 400 1.21 -8.54 11.33
CA ASN A 400 2.65 -8.69 11.02
C ASN A 400 3.54 -7.71 11.81
N SER A 401 4.85 -8.00 11.85
CA SER A 401 5.85 -7.23 12.61
C SER A 401 6.44 -6.02 11.88
N GLY A 402 6.29 -5.93 10.56
CA GLY A 402 6.89 -4.86 9.76
C GLY A 402 6.06 -3.57 9.79
N GLY A 403 4.73 -3.68 9.86
CA GLY A 403 3.83 -2.53 9.76
C GLY A 403 4.10 -1.74 8.49
N TRP A 404 4.34 -0.43 8.62
CA TRP A 404 4.74 0.43 7.49
C TRP A 404 6.21 0.31 7.07
N ASN A 405 7.09 -0.29 7.90
CA ASN A 405 8.51 -0.46 7.56
C ASN A 405 8.71 -1.74 6.72
N LYS A 406 9.15 -1.53 5.47
CA LYS A 406 9.45 -2.56 4.47
C LYS A 406 10.94 -2.62 4.10
N SER A 407 11.85 -1.98 4.84
CA SER A 407 13.32 -2.00 4.61
C SER A 407 13.89 -3.41 4.37
N GLY A 408 13.40 -4.41 5.11
CA GLY A 408 13.80 -5.82 4.96
C GLY A 408 13.39 -6.49 3.64
N TYR A 409 12.52 -5.86 2.83
CA TYR A 409 12.00 -6.45 1.58
C TYR A 409 13.13 -6.85 0.63
N LYS A 410 14.16 -6.02 0.46
CA LYS A 410 15.28 -6.29 -0.48
C LYS A 410 16.04 -7.61 -0.19
N SER A 411 15.98 -8.11 1.03
CA SER A 411 16.60 -9.37 1.47
C SER A 411 15.62 -10.56 1.53
N ASN A 412 14.36 -10.37 1.14
CA ASN A 412 13.31 -11.37 1.26
C ASN A 412 13.28 -12.34 0.06
N GLY A 413 12.55 -13.45 0.18
CA GLY A 413 12.49 -14.51 -0.83
C GLY A 413 11.91 -14.10 -2.19
N HIS A 414 10.97 -13.14 -2.21
CA HIS A 414 10.41 -12.58 -3.43
C HIS A 414 11.41 -11.64 -4.15
N ALA A 415 12.06 -10.77 -3.39
CA ALA A 415 13.10 -9.85 -3.84
C ALA A 415 14.35 -10.55 -4.36
N THR A 416 14.79 -11.63 -3.72
CA THR A 416 15.96 -12.43 -4.13
C THR A 416 15.63 -13.58 -5.06
N SER A 417 14.36 -13.73 -5.48
CA SER A 417 13.97 -14.74 -6.48
C SER A 417 14.62 -14.47 -7.84
N SER A 418 14.64 -15.46 -8.73
CA SER A 418 15.12 -15.27 -10.11
C SER A 418 14.21 -14.36 -10.95
N MET A 419 13.05 -13.97 -10.43
CA MET A 419 12.17 -12.94 -11.01
C MET A 419 12.41 -11.54 -10.43
N ALA A 420 13.09 -11.41 -9.29
CA ALA A 420 13.32 -10.16 -8.57
C ALA A 420 12.03 -9.31 -8.44
N VAL A 421 11.01 -9.88 -7.78
CA VAL A 421 9.68 -9.28 -7.68
C VAL A 421 9.77 -7.90 -7.04
N LYS A 422 9.25 -6.89 -7.74
CA LYS A 422 9.29 -5.46 -7.35
C LYS A 422 8.00 -5.05 -6.67
N CYS A 423 8.00 -3.97 -5.89
CA CYS A 423 6.79 -3.47 -5.22
C CYS A 423 5.61 -3.25 -6.21
N GLY A 424 5.88 -2.69 -7.40
CA GLY A 424 4.87 -2.44 -8.45
C GLY A 424 4.31 -3.68 -9.18
N GLU A 425 4.80 -4.88 -8.85
CA GLU A 425 4.21 -6.15 -9.31
C GLU A 425 3.01 -6.55 -8.43
N CYS A 426 2.94 -6.08 -7.17
CA CYS A 426 1.87 -6.35 -6.21
C CYS A 426 1.10 -5.09 -5.75
N HIS A 427 1.68 -3.90 -5.87
CA HIS A 427 1.04 -2.64 -5.45
C HIS A 427 0.85 -1.66 -6.61
N GLU A 428 -0.22 -0.86 -6.54
CA GLU A 428 -0.41 0.34 -7.37
C GLU A 428 0.15 1.60 -6.67
N SER A 429 0.76 2.50 -7.43
CA SER A 429 1.48 3.66 -6.86
C SER A 429 0.58 4.82 -6.40
N HIS A 430 -0.69 4.84 -6.81
CA HIS A 430 -1.64 5.94 -6.51
C HIS A 430 -2.86 5.45 -5.75
N GLY A 431 -3.56 4.45 -6.30
CA GLY A 431 -4.79 3.92 -5.74
C GLY A 431 -5.23 2.63 -6.41
N SER A 432 -6.05 1.86 -5.69
CA SER A 432 -6.57 0.57 -6.09
C SER A 432 -8.00 0.34 -5.57
N ASP A 433 -8.72 -0.58 -6.22
CA ASP A 433 -9.99 -1.14 -5.77
C ASP A 433 -9.82 -2.14 -4.61
N TYR A 434 -8.58 -2.51 -4.27
CA TYR A 434 -8.24 -3.45 -3.19
C TYR A 434 -7.52 -2.76 -2.03
N ALA A 435 -7.43 -3.44 -0.88
CA ALA A 435 -6.81 -2.92 0.33
C ALA A 435 -5.27 -2.81 0.22
N ALA A 436 -4.65 -1.99 1.06
CA ALA A 436 -3.18 -1.83 1.16
C ALA A 436 -2.46 -1.63 -0.20
N LEU A 437 -3.12 -0.94 -1.12
CA LEU A 437 -2.71 -0.69 -2.51
C LEU A 437 -2.47 -1.95 -3.35
N GLN A 438 -2.93 -3.13 -2.92
CA GLN A 438 -2.84 -4.38 -3.69
C GLN A 438 -3.37 -4.16 -5.11
N LYS A 439 -2.69 -4.71 -6.11
CA LYS A 439 -2.99 -4.48 -7.52
C LYS A 439 -4.00 -5.48 -8.07
N PHE A 440 -4.05 -6.65 -7.47
CA PHE A 440 -4.92 -7.76 -7.85
C PHE A 440 -5.85 -8.12 -6.68
N PRO A 441 -7.02 -8.72 -6.94
CA PRO A 441 -7.91 -9.19 -5.89
C PRO A 441 -7.25 -10.30 -5.08
N GLU A 442 -7.82 -10.61 -3.91
CA GLU A 442 -7.48 -11.80 -3.14
C GLU A 442 -7.70 -13.09 -3.95
N ASP A 443 -6.95 -14.13 -3.61
CA ASP A 443 -6.97 -15.40 -4.33
C ASP A 443 -8.25 -16.20 -4.04
N THR A 444 -8.84 -16.80 -5.08
CA THR A 444 -10.01 -17.68 -4.93
C THR A 444 -9.88 -18.93 -5.79
N ALA A 445 -10.83 -19.87 -5.64
CA ALA A 445 -10.83 -21.10 -6.41
C ALA A 445 -10.82 -20.87 -7.94
N ILE A 446 -11.43 -19.76 -8.40
CA ILE A 446 -11.54 -19.40 -9.82
C ILE A 446 -10.66 -18.21 -10.24
N THR A 447 -10.29 -17.33 -9.33
CA THR A 447 -9.44 -16.15 -9.61
C THR A 447 -8.02 -16.40 -9.08
N SER A 448 -7.04 -16.47 -9.97
CA SER A 448 -5.62 -16.33 -9.58
C SER A 448 -5.32 -14.84 -9.40
N GLY A 449 -5.40 -14.39 -8.14
CA GLY A 449 -5.29 -13.01 -7.68
C GLY A 449 -3.85 -12.62 -7.36
N GLU A 450 -3.61 -12.07 -6.17
CA GLU A 450 -2.30 -11.50 -5.82
C GLU A 450 -1.18 -12.56 -5.74
N CYS A 451 -1.39 -13.70 -5.05
CA CYS A 451 -0.35 -14.71 -4.86
C CYS A 451 -0.42 -15.81 -5.93
N LEU A 452 -1.61 -16.34 -6.26
CA LEU A 452 -1.72 -17.48 -7.19
C LEU A 452 -1.43 -17.12 -8.64
N ARG A 453 -1.40 -15.83 -9.03
CA ARG A 453 -0.84 -15.38 -10.33
C ARG A 453 0.58 -15.90 -10.57
N CYS A 454 1.34 -16.13 -9.50
CA CYS A 454 2.65 -16.79 -9.55
C CYS A 454 2.63 -18.24 -9.03
N HIS A 455 1.73 -18.57 -8.11
CA HIS A 455 1.70 -19.83 -7.35
C HIS A 455 0.61 -20.84 -7.77
N ASP A 456 -0.01 -20.68 -8.94
CA ASP A 456 -0.94 -21.66 -9.55
C ASP A 456 -0.27 -22.70 -10.48
N GLY A 457 1.05 -22.61 -10.67
CA GLY A 457 1.82 -23.49 -11.57
C GLY A 457 1.83 -23.07 -13.04
N SER A 458 1.22 -21.94 -13.41
CA SER A 458 1.41 -21.32 -14.73
C SER A 458 2.86 -20.87 -14.96
N GLN A 459 3.58 -20.55 -13.89
CA GLN A 459 4.97 -20.12 -13.94
C GLN A 459 5.92 -21.32 -13.91
N THR A 460 6.78 -21.41 -14.92
CA THR A 460 7.81 -22.45 -15.02
C THR A 460 9.21 -21.83 -15.07
N GLY A 461 10.18 -22.46 -14.40
CA GLY A 461 11.58 -22.01 -14.39
C GLY A 461 11.94 -20.87 -13.42
N ASN A 462 10.98 -20.29 -12.70
CA ASN A 462 11.20 -19.18 -11.74
C ASN A 462 11.32 -19.61 -10.26
N GLY A 463 11.23 -20.91 -9.98
CA GLY A 463 11.25 -21.45 -8.60
C GLY A 463 9.93 -21.36 -7.83
N ALA A 464 8.89 -20.70 -8.36
CA ALA A 464 7.59 -20.62 -7.69
C ALA A 464 6.94 -22.01 -7.57
N LYS A 465 6.40 -22.31 -6.39
CA LYS A 465 5.72 -23.58 -6.10
C LYS A 465 4.24 -23.46 -6.43
N ASN A 466 3.67 -24.46 -7.08
CA ASN A 466 2.22 -24.55 -7.28
C ASN A 466 1.53 -24.98 -5.99
N VAL A 467 0.96 -24.03 -5.24
CA VAL A 467 0.18 -24.32 -4.03
C VAL A 467 -1.32 -24.46 -4.31
N LYS A 468 -1.81 -23.97 -5.46
CA LYS A 468 -3.22 -24.04 -5.85
C LYS A 468 -3.74 -25.48 -5.94
N THR A 469 -2.90 -26.44 -6.32
CA THR A 469 -3.27 -27.87 -6.33
C THR A 469 -3.57 -28.44 -4.95
N ASP A 470 -2.98 -27.88 -3.89
CA ASP A 470 -3.24 -28.28 -2.51
C ASP A 470 -4.44 -27.53 -1.95
N LEU A 471 -4.51 -26.22 -2.21
CA LEU A 471 -5.64 -25.35 -1.83
C LEU A 471 -6.96 -25.65 -2.57
N THR A 472 -6.99 -26.62 -3.48
CA THR A 472 -8.24 -27.12 -4.10
C THR A 472 -8.62 -28.54 -3.66
N LYS A 473 -7.85 -29.17 -2.75
CA LYS A 473 -8.17 -30.51 -2.22
C LYS A 473 -9.35 -30.47 -1.24
N ALA A 474 -9.93 -31.64 -0.99
CA ALA A 474 -11.06 -31.82 -0.06
C ALA A 474 -10.73 -31.39 1.37
N TYR A 475 -9.50 -31.64 1.84
CA TYR A 475 -9.03 -31.25 3.16
C TYR A 475 -7.93 -30.21 3.00
N ARG A 476 -8.22 -28.96 3.38
CA ARG A 476 -7.38 -27.79 3.16
C ARG A 476 -7.66 -26.72 4.21
N HIS A 477 -6.77 -25.74 4.32
CA HIS A 477 -7.17 -24.45 4.89
C HIS A 477 -8.08 -23.71 3.89
N PRO A 478 -9.05 -22.90 4.36
CA PRO A 478 -10.07 -22.28 3.52
C PRO A 478 -9.57 -21.05 2.73
N THR A 479 -8.28 -21.05 2.35
CA THR A 479 -7.55 -19.93 1.72
C THR A 479 -8.15 -19.40 0.42
N LEU A 480 -9.02 -20.19 -0.23
CA LEU A 480 -9.69 -19.84 -1.48
C LEU A 480 -11.23 -19.76 -1.35
N ASP A 481 -11.73 -19.89 -0.11
CA ASP A 481 -13.15 -19.88 0.24
C ASP A 481 -13.60 -18.52 0.81
N PHE A 482 -12.64 -17.70 1.24
CA PHE A 482 -12.79 -16.29 1.64
C PHE A 482 -12.12 -15.37 0.61
N SER A 483 -12.46 -14.08 0.61
CA SER A 483 -11.86 -13.10 -0.31
C SER A 483 -11.96 -11.67 0.23
N GLY A 484 -10.82 -11.04 0.51
CA GLY A 484 -10.75 -9.66 0.97
C GLY A 484 -11.31 -9.46 2.38
N THR A 485 -11.27 -10.50 3.20
CA THR A 485 -11.70 -10.47 4.60
C THR A 485 -10.58 -9.96 5.49
N HIS A 486 -9.33 -10.26 5.12
CA HIS A 486 -8.13 -9.94 5.89
C HIS A 486 -7.99 -8.44 6.15
N SER A 487 -7.74 -8.11 7.42
CA SER A 487 -7.40 -6.78 7.87
C SER A 487 -6.15 -6.78 8.74
N ASN A 488 -5.29 -5.79 8.50
CA ASN A 488 -4.08 -5.55 9.28
C ASN A 488 -4.33 -5.24 10.77
N THR A 489 -5.57 -5.06 11.21
CA THR A 489 -5.97 -4.67 12.58
C THR A 489 -6.94 -5.66 13.24
N GLU A 490 -6.95 -6.91 12.80
CA GLU A 490 -7.81 -7.98 13.34
C GLU A 490 -7.58 -8.29 14.82
N ASN A 491 -8.66 -8.67 15.50
CA ASN A 491 -8.58 -9.29 16.82
C ASN A 491 -8.70 -10.82 16.71
N TYR A 492 -7.57 -11.51 16.85
CA TYR A 492 -7.51 -12.97 16.85
C TYR A 492 -7.95 -13.61 18.18
N GLY A 493 -8.13 -12.82 19.26
CA GLY A 493 -8.52 -13.32 20.58
C GLY A 493 -10.03 -13.47 20.74
N ASN A 494 -10.50 -14.70 21.00
CA ASN A 494 -11.92 -15.09 21.06
C ASN A 494 -12.72 -14.63 19.83
N MET A 495 -12.14 -14.81 18.64
CA MET A 495 -12.74 -14.47 17.35
C MET A 495 -14.08 -15.20 17.13
N PRO A 496 -15.19 -14.48 16.87
CA PRO A 496 -16.48 -15.10 16.59
C PRO A 496 -16.43 -16.05 15.40
N LEU A 497 -17.18 -17.16 15.45
CA LEU A 497 -17.17 -18.20 14.40
C LEU A 497 -17.50 -17.67 12.99
N ALA A 498 -18.26 -16.57 12.89
CA ALA A 498 -18.61 -15.95 11.61
C ALA A 498 -17.47 -15.11 10.99
N ASP A 499 -16.53 -14.64 11.82
CA ASP A 499 -15.42 -13.77 11.41
C ASP A 499 -14.14 -14.60 11.12
N ARG A 500 -14.16 -15.89 11.47
CA ARG A 500 -13.05 -16.83 11.25
C ARG A 500 -12.86 -17.10 9.77
N HIS A 501 -11.74 -16.65 9.26
CA HIS A 501 -11.24 -16.92 7.92
C HIS A 501 -9.77 -17.32 7.98
N ALA A 502 -9.20 -17.64 6.81
CA ALA A 502 -7.77 -17.67 6.59
C ALA A 502 -7.56 -17.38 5.10
N GLU A 503 -6.81 -16.34 4.78
CA GLU A 503 -6.37 -15.91 3.45
C GLU A 503 -4.83 -15.99 3.38
N CYS A 504 -4.19 -15.62 2.27
CA CYS A 504 -2.74 -15.81 2.11
C CYS A 504 -1.93 -15.02 3.16
N ALA A 505 -2.37 -13.81 3.48
CA ALA A 505 -1.71 -12.89 4.41
C ALA A 505 -1.78 -13.32 5.90
N ASP A 506 -2.75 -14.15 6.28
CA ASP A 506 -2.88 -14.63 7.67
C ASP A 506 -1.78 -15.60 8.09
N CYS A 507 -1.16 -16.24 7.10
CA CYS A 507 -0.09 -17.24 7.25
C CYS A 507 1.29 -16.75 6.78
N HIS A 508 1.35 -15.75 5.90
CA HIS A 508 2.59 -15.27 5.29
C HIS A 508 2.69 -13.74 5.31
N ASP A 509 3.84 -13.20 5.72
CA ASP A 509 4.20 -11.82 5.37
C ASP A 509 4.96 -11.81 4.02
N PRO A 510 4.37 -11.31 2.92
CA PRO A 510 5.03 -11.25 1.63
C PRO A 510 6.24 -10.29 1.61
N HIS A 511 6.43 -9.48 2.66
CA HIS A 511 7.54 -8.55 2.82
C HIS A 511 8.73 -9.11 3.60
N GLN A 512 8.52 -10.12 4.45
CA GLN A 512 9.55 -10.65 5.35
C GLN A 512 9.92 -12.12 5.11
N ASN A 513 9.12 -12.87 4.31
CA ASN A 513 9.43 -14.26 4.01
C ASN A 513 10.84 -14.46 3.43
N THR A 514 11.48 -15.59 3.70
CA THR A 514 12.80 -15.95 3.15
C THR A 514 12.87 -17.45 2.87
N GLY A 515 13.83 -17.85 2.04
CA GLY A 515 14.15 -19.28 1.81
C GLY A 515 14.90 -19.96 2.98
N ALA A 516 15.00 -19.32 4.15
CA ALA A 516 15.73 -19.88 5.29
C ALA A 516 15.03 -21.12 5.85
N THR A 517 15.79 -22.21 6.03
CA THR A 517 15.33 -23.40 6.75
C THR A 517 15.60 -23.25 8.26
N ALA A 518 14.89 -24.03 9.07
CA ALA A 518 15.05 -24.04 10.52
C ALA A 518 14.87 -25.46 11.07
N SER A 519 15.29 -25.68 12.31
CA SER A 519 15.03 -26.90 13.07
C SER A 519 13.97 -26.64 14.13
N ALA A 520 13.07 -27.61 14.34
CA ALA A 520 11.97 -27.46 15.27
C ALA A 520 12.45 -27.12 16.70
N PRO A 521 11.78 -26.21 17.42
CA PRO A 521 10.51 -25.56 17.07
C PRO A 521 10.64 -24.26 16.26
N ALA A 522 11.85 -23.76 15.99
CA ALA A 522 12.08 -22.46 15.36
C ALA A 522 11.40 -22.36 14.00
N ARG A 523 10.70 -21.26 13.73
CA ARG A 523 9.97 -21.09 12.46
C ARG A 523 10.92 -21.06 11.26
N SER A 524 10.45 -21.55 10.11
CA SER A 524 11.17 -21.36 8.84
C SER A 524 11.08 -19.90 8.37
N GLY A 525 11.86 -19.55 7.34
CA GLY A 525 11.78 -18.27 6.67
C GLY A 525 10.45 -18.02 5.97
N ALA A 526 9.73 -19.05 5.55
CA ALA A 526 8.47 -18.92 4.80
C ALA A 526 7.35 -18.23 5.59
N ILE A 527 7.36 -18.35 6.92
CA ILE A 527 6.41 -17.71 7.85
C ILE A 527 7.11 -16.65 8.72
N ALA A 528 8.18 -16.02 8.19
CA ALA A 528 8.79 -14.88 8.83
C ALA A 528 7.84 -13.67 8.83
N GLY A 529 7.85 -12.89 9.91
CA GLY A 529 7.13 -11.61 9.99
C GLY A 529 5.62 -11.70 10.23
N VAL A 530 4.98 -12.86 10.04
CA VAL A 530 3.55 -13.07 10.33
C VAL A 530 3.30 -13.17 11.84
N SER A 531 2.12 -12.72 12.26
CA SER A 531 1.68 -12.82 13.66
C SER A 531 1.29 -14.23 14.09
N GLY A 532 1.43 -14.47 15.40
CA GLY A 532 0.98 -15.68 16.09
C GLY A 532 0.75 -15.42 17.57
N VAL A 533 0.57 -16.47 18.37
CA VAL A 533 0.39 -16.36 19.83
C VAL A 533 1.36 -17.24 20.59
N SER A 534 2.02 -16.68 21.61
CA SER A 534 2.79 -17.46 22.58
C SER A 534 1.94 -17.78 23.81
N VAL A 535 2.28 -18.88 24.49
CA VAL A 535 1.57 -19.37 25.67
C VAL A 535 2.55 -19.48 26.83
N ASN A 536 2.25 -18.83 27.96
CA ASN A 536 2.86 -19.13 29.24
C ASN A 536 1.91 -20.07 30.00
N TYR A 537 2.35 -21.29 30.29
CA TYR A 537 1.49 -22.32 30.86
C TYR A 537 1.32 -22.24 32.38
N GLY A 538 2.19 -21.52 33.11
CA GLY A 538 2.14 -21.50 34.59
C GLY A 538 2.09 -22.91 35.20
N THR A 539 1.07 -23.16 36.02
CA THR A 539 0.72 -24.45 36.64
C THR A 539 -0.35 -25.24 35.86
N SER A 540 -0.77 -24.74 34.70
CA SER A 540 -1.81 -25.35 33.87
C SER A 540 -1.33 -26.64 33.22
N SER A 541 -2.21 -27.62 33.17
CA SER A 541 -2.02 -28.97 32.64
C SER A 541 -3.37 -29.48 32.10
N TRP A 542 -3.42 -30.71 31.60
CA TRP A 542 -4.64 -31.32 31.04
C TRP A 542 -5.88 -31.21 31.94
N SER A 543 -5.71 -31.42 33.26
CA SER A 543 -6.82 -31.54 34.22
C SER A 543 -7.31 -30.20 34.79
N ASN A 544 -6.52 -29.14 34.73
CA ASN A 544 -6.87 -27.80 35.20
C ASN A 544 -6.89 -26.74 34.07
N TRP A 545 -6.88 -27.14 32.80
CA TRP A 545 -6.90 -26.24 31.64
C TRP A 545 -8.13 -25.32 31.59
N PRO A 546 -8.00 -24.02 31.23
CA PRO A 546 -6.76 -23.29 30.91
C PRO A 546 -6.01 -22.76 32.14
N GLY A 547 -6.56 -22.93 33.35
CA GLY A 547 -5.88 -22.65 34.62
C GLY A 547 -5.39 -21.21 34.75
N ASP A 548 -4.10 -21.06 35.04
CA ASP A 548 -3.35 -19.81 35.10
C ASP A 548 -2.57 -19.50 33.80
N ALA A 549 -2.83 -20.23 32.70
CA ALA A 549 -2.15 -20.00 31.45
C ALA A 549 -2.54 -18.65 30.83
N THR A 550 -1.54 -17.94 30.29
CA THR A 550 -1.71 -16.65 29.63
C THR A 550 -1.21 -16.69 28.19
N PHE A 551 -1.90 -15.96 27.32
CA PHE A 551 -1.64 -15.90 25.89
C PHE A 551 -1.22 -14.48 25.49
N THR A 552 -0.18 -14.37 24.67
CA THR A 552 0.35 -13.07 24.21
C THR A 552 0.42 -13.06 22.68
N LEU A 553 -0.27 -12.11 22.06
CA LEU A 553 -0.14 -11.86 20.61
C LEU A 553 1.31 -11.42 20.31
N LYS A 554 1.93 -12.09 19.35
CA LYS A 554 3.24 -11.76 18.81
C LYS A 554 3.07 -11.30 17.37
N LEU A 555 3.57 -10.12 17.04
CA LEU A 555 3.49 -9.59 15.68
C LEU A 555 4.45 -10.29 14.72
N GLY A 556 5.46 -11.01 15.22
CA GLY A 556 6.26 -11.95 14.45
C GLY A 556 6.44 -13.25 15.25
N VAL A 557 6.18 -14.40 14.64
CA VAL A 557 6.43 -15.69 15.29
C VAL A 557 7.93 -16.03 15.33
N ASP A 558 8.37 -16.64 16.42
CA ASP A 558 9.70 -17.24 16.58
C ASP A 558 9.63 -18.76 16.39
N TYR A 559 8.47 -19.36 16.68
CA TYR A 559 8.24 -20.80 16.59
C TYR A 559 7.01 -21.10 15.72
N GLN A 560 7.06 -22.18 14.93
CA GLN A 560 5.97 -22.48 13.98
C GLN A 560 4.61 -22.64 14.68
N TYR A 561 4.59 -23.25 15.86
CA TYR A 561 3.36 -23.50 16.61
C TYR A 561 2.61 -22.22 16.99
N GLU A 562 3.31 -21.07 17.10
CA GLU A 562 2.69 -19.81 17.50
C GLU A 562 1.69 -19.33 16.44
N LEU A 563 1.99 -19.57 15.16
CA LEU A 563 1.06 -19.32 14.06
C LEU A 563 -0.15 -20.27 14.15
N CYS A 564 0.09 -21.57 14.36
CA CYS A 564 -0.99 -22.54 14.49
C CYS A 564 -1.94 -22.20 15.66
N PHE A 565 -1.41 -21.84 16.82
CA PHE A 565 -2.19 -21.54 18.02
C PHE A 565 -2.99 -20.23 17.91
N LYS A 566 -2.63 -19.32 17.01
CA LYS A 566 -3.42 -18.10 16.71
C LYS A 566 -4.86 -18.47 16.29
N CYS A 567 -5.01 -19.59 15.60
CA CYS A 567 -6.29 -20.09 15.08
C CYS A 567 -6.78 -21.33 15.84
N HIS A 568 -5.88 -22.26 16.18
CA HIS A 568 -6.19 -23.57 16.76
C HIS A 568 -5.73 -23.62 18.23
N SER A 569 -6.35 -22.83 19.09
CA SER A 569 -6.20 -22.94 20.55
C SER A 569 -7.28 -22.15 21.30
N TYR A 570 -7.34 -22.33 22.63
CA TYR A 570 -8.16 -21.52 23.53
C TYR A 570 -8.10 -20.00 23.28
N TYR A 571 -6.94 -19.47 22.87
CA TYR A 571 -6.80 -18.05 22.54
C TYR A 571 -7.81 -17.59 21.47
N SER A 572 -8.03 -18.44 20.46
CA SER A 572 -8.78 -18.08 19.26
C SER A 572 -10.29 -18.19 19.42
N TYR A 573 -10.77 -19.14 20.24
CA TYR A 573 -12.19 -19.49 20.33
C TYR A 573 -12.70 -19.76 21.76
N GLY A 574 -11.85 -19.60 22.77
CA GLY A 574 -12.19 -19.83 24.18
C GLY A 574 -12.77 -21.22 24.43
N THR A 575 -13.96 -21.27 25.03
CA THR A 575 -14.71 -22.51 25.29
C THR A 575 -15.62 -22.93 24.13
N SER A 576 -15.56 -22.26 22.98
CA SER A 576 -16.48 -22.43 21.85
C SER A 576 -15.75 -22.82 20.55
N PRO A 577 -15.03 -23.97 20.53
CA PRO A 577 -14.25 -24.39 19.38
C PRO A 577 -15.09 -24.54 18.10
N PRO A 578 -14.55 -24.17 16.93
CA PRO A 578 -15.22 -24.36 15.64
C PRO A 578 -15.45 -25.84 15.34
N HIS A 579 -16.41 -26.14 14.48
CA HIS A 579 -16.58 -27.49 13.95
C HIS A 579 -15.47 -27.80 12.94
N SER A 580 -14.75 -28.90 13.10
CA SER A 580 -13.61 -29.24 12.24
C SER A 580 -14.08 -29.55 10.81
N PRO A 581 -13.74 -28.74 9.79
CA PRO A 581 -14.26 -28.93 8.42
C PRO A 581 -13.81 -30.25 7.78
N SER A 582 -12.72 -30.83 8.28
CA SER A 582 -12.14 -32.07 7.75
C SER A 582 -12.65 -33.35 8.43
N SER A 583 -13.56 -33.25 9.39
CA SER A 583 -13.92 -34.37 10.29
C SER A 583 -14.94 -35.38 9.74
N GLY A 584 -15.47 -35.16 8.53
CA GLY A 584 -16.45 -36.06 7.92
C GLY A 584 -17.83 -35.98 8.58
N SER A 585 -18.57 -37.10 8.60
CA SER A 585 -19.91 -37.15 9.20
C SER A 585 -20.12 -38.42 10.03
N PRO A 586 -20.54 -38.32 11.31
CA PRO A 586 -20.66 -37.09 12.09
C PRO A 586 -19.27 -36.52 12.42
N GLY A 587 -19.09 -35.22 12.21
CA GLY A 587 -17.83 -34.53 12.52
C GLY A 587 -17.62 -34.27 14.02
N PHE A 588 -16.54 -33.57 14.36
CA PHE A 588 -16.24 -33.14 15.73
C PHE A 588 -15.78 -31.68 15.81
N ASN A 589 -15.93 -31.04 16.97
CA ASN A 589 -15.44 -29.68 17.21
C ASN A 589 -13.93 -29.72 17.49
N GLU A 590 -13.16 -28.81 16.89
CA GLU A 590 -11.70 -28.80 16.99
C GLU A 590 -11.22 -28.95 18.44
N THR A 591 -10.22 -29.80 18.63
CA THR A 591 -9.53 -29.91 19.92
C THR A 591 -8.64 -28.70 20.15
N ASP A 592 -8.08 -28.56 21.35
CA ASP A 592 -7.27 -27.42 21.75
C ASP A 592 -5.80 -27.78 21.79
N GLN A 593 -5.05 -27.35 20.78
CA GLN A 593 -3.68 -27.76 20.56
C GLN A 593 -2.73 -27.14 21.60
N ALA A 594 -3.08 -25.98 22.18
CA ALA A 594 -2.35 -25.45 23.32
C ALA A 594 -2.58 -26.31 24.58
N LYS A 595 -3.80 -26.84 24.79
CA LYS A 595 -4.05 -27.82 25.85
C LYS A 595 -3.25 -29.11 25.63
N GLU A 596 -3.27 -29.63 24.41
CA GLU A 596 -2.72 -30.94 24.08
C GLU A 596 -1.19 -30.98 24.14
N PHE A 597 -0.53 -30.00 23.52
CA PHE A 597 0.94 -29.90 23.49
C PHE A 597 1.55 -29.22 24.73
N ASN A 598 0.75 -28.93 25.76
CA ASN A 598 1.22 -28.32 27.01
C ASN A 598 2.37 -29.15 27.64
N PRO A 599 3.58 -28.58 27.85
CA PRO A 599 4.73 -29.29 28.42
C PRO A 599 4.55 -29.82 29.85
N ASN A 600 3.56 -29.33 30.59
CA ASN A 600 3.18 -29.82 31.92
C ASN A 600 2.34 -31.12 31.86
N ASN A 601 1.88 -31.53 30.67
CA ASN A 601 1.16 -32.80 30.51
C ASN A 601 2.10 -34.00 30.71
N PRO A 602 1.63 -35.14 31.27
CA PRO A 602 2.43 -36.37 31.38
C PRO A 602 2.73 -37.10 30.07
N ALA A 603 2.13 -36.69 28.95
CA ALA A 603 2.54 -37.12 27.61
C ALA A 603 2.18 -36.07 26.57
N TYR A 604 3.10 -35.81 25.65
CA TYR A 604 2.90 -35.05 24.43
C TYR A 604 3.99 -35.40 23.41
N HIS A 605 3.72 -35.10 22.14
CA HIS A 605 4.75 -35.00 21.12
C HIS A 605 5.43 -33.61 21.20
N ALA A 606 6.75 -33.57 20.97
CA ALA A 606 7.64 -32.46 21.34
C ALA A 606 7.57 -31.22 20.40
N VAL A 607 6.36 -30.70 20.16
CA VAL A 607 6.10 -29.43 19.45
C VAL A 607 6.49 -28.24 20.32
N MET A 608 5.96 -28.16 21.55
CA MET A 608 6.19 -27.04 22.49
C MET A 608 7.43 -27.24 23.36
N GLY A 609 7.43 -28.31 24.16
CA GLY A 609 8.48 -28.66 25.11
C GLY A 609 9.53 -29.59 24.53
N LEU A 610 10.57 -29.86 25.32
CA LEU A 610 11.48 -30.97 25.07
C LEU A 610 10.73 -32.30 25.22
N SER A 611 11.21 -33.35 24.55
CA SER A 611 10.63 -34.69 24.72
C SER A 611 10.77 -35.18 26.17
N GLN A 612 9.70 -35.80 26.71
CA GLN A 612 9.72 -36.50 28.00
C GLN A 612 10.11 -37.99 27.89
N MET A 613 10.38 -38.49 26.67
CA MET A 613 10.82 -39.88 26.47
C MET A 613 12.25 -40.07 27.03
N PRO A 614 12.53 -41.11 27.83
CA PRO A 614 13.90 -41.41 28.25
C PRO A 614 14.72 -42.03 27.12
N SER A 615 16.04 -41.86 27.20
CA SER A 615 16.99 -42.46 26.24
C SER A 615 16.88 -43.99 26.19
N GLY A 616 16.99 -44.55 24.98
CA GLY A 616 16.86 -45.99 24.72
C GLY A 616 15.43 -46.51 24.58
N TYR A 617 14.41 -45.66 24.72
CA TYR A 617 13.00 -46.04 24.54
C TYR A 617 12.38 -45.42 23.28
N GLY A 618 11.44 -46.16 22.70
CA GLY A 618 10.82 -45.83 21.41
C GLY A 618 11.75 -46.15 20.23
N LYS A 619 11.24 -46.88 19.23
CA LYS A 619 12.02 -47.15 18.01
C LYS A 619 11.67 -46.12 16.96
N PHE A 620 12.64 -45.30 16.56
CA PHE A 620 12.46 -44.25 15.55
C PHE A 620 13.15 -44.64 14.24
N VAL A 621 12.73 -43.99 13.14
CA VAL A 621 13.39 -44.04 11.83
C VAL A 621 14.22 -42.76 11.63
N SER A 622 15.40 -42.87 11.04
CA SER A 622 16.28 -41.70 10.79
C SER A 622 15.54 -40.63 9.98
N PRO A 623 15.64 -39.32 10.34
CA PRO A 623 16.53 -38.73 11.36
C PRO A 623 15.95 -38.67 12.78
N TRP A 624 14.74 -39.22 13.01
CA TRP A 624 14.05 -39.14 14.30
C TRP A 624 14.72 -39.96 15.39
N ALA A 625 14.66 -39.42 16.61
CA ALA A 625 15.16 -40.00 17.85
C ALA A 625 14.20 -39.67 19.02
N TYR A 626 14.46 -40.25 20.18
CA TYR A 626 13.63 -40.11 21.39
C TYR A 626 13.54 -38.67 21.92
N ASP A 627 14.54 -37.84 21.63
CA ASP A 627 14.69 -36.44 22.04
C ASP A 627 14.36 -35.43 20.93
N SER A 628 13.97 -35.88 19.74
CA SER A 628 13.67 -35.01 18.60
C SER A 628 12.51 -34.04 18.88
N ARG A 629 12.71 -32.79 18.48
CA ARG A 629 11.66 -31.77 18.36
C ARG A 629 10.91 -31.93 17.04
N MET A 630 9.66 -31.52 16.99
CA MET A 630 8.83 -31.58 15.78
C MET A 630 8.05 -30.30 15.51
N TYR A 631 7.65 -30.16 14.26
CA TYR A 631 6.72 -29.17 13.75
C TYR A 631 5.30 -29.72 13.71
N CYS A 632 4.30 -28.85 13.83
CA CYS A 632 2.92 -29.20 13.47
C CYS A 632 2.87 -29.75 12.04
N THR A 633 3.70 -29.17 11.15
CA THR A 633 3.76 -29.58 9.74
C THR A 633 4.51 -30.89 9.46
N ASP A 634 5.06 -31.58 10.45
CA ASP A 634 5.59 -32.94 10.23
C ASP A 634 4.43 -33.95 10.06
N CYS A 635 3.30 -33.69 10.72
CA CYS A 635 2.05 -34.41 10.53
C CYS A 635 1.10 -33.71 9.54
N HIS A 636 0.92 -32.39 9.65
CA HIS A 636 -0.06 -31.62 8.87
C HIS A 636 0.57 -30.93 7.64
N GLY A 637 0.27 -31.40 6.44
CA GLY A 637 0.79 -30.81 5.22
C GLY A 637 0.41 -31.59 3.97
N SER A 638 0.98 -31.16 2.85
CA SER A 638 0.83 -31.86 1.58
C SER A 638 1.18 -33.35 1.69
N ASP A 639 0.32 -34.18 1.10
CA ASP A 639 0.61 -35.56 0.75
C ASP A 639 1.52 -35.70 -0.49
N SER A 640 1.86 -34.58 -1.13
CA SER A 640 2.92 -34.48 -2.14
C SER A 640 4.27 -34.06 -1.54
N THR A 641 5.36 -34.35 -2.24
CA THR A 641 6.70 -33.81 -1.94
C THR A 641 7.00 -32.49 -2.67
N SER A 642 6.08 -31.99 -3.50
CA SER A 642 6.30 -30.79 -4.33
C SER A 642 6.09 -29.46 -3.60
N VAL A 643 5.34 -29.47 -2.49
CA VAL A 643 4.90 -28.30 -1.72
C VAL A 643 5.09 -28.59 -0.23
N GLU A 644 5.55 -27.60 0.52
CA GLU A 644 5.65 -27.64 1.99
C GLU A 644 4.54 -26.80 2.63
N GLY A 645 4.26 -27.04 3.91
CA GLY A 645 3.22 -26.33 4.67
C GLY A 645 1.82 -26.98 4.63
N PRO A 646 0.88 -26.47 5.45
CA PRO A 646 -0.43 -27.08 5.71
C PRO A 646 -1.52 -26.66 4.71
N HIS A 647 -1.18 -26.45 3.43
CA HIS A 647 -2.12 -25.96 2.41
C HIS A 647 -3.32 -26.91 2.22
N GLY A 648 -3.06 -28.18 1.90
CA GLY A 648 -4.11 -29.19 1.73
C GLY A 648 -3.59 -30.59 1.36
N SER A 649 -4.38 -31.61 1.68
CA SER A 649 -4.06 -33.04 1.48
C SER A 649 -5.28 -33.82 0.97
N SER A 650 -5.04 -34.99 0.35
CA SER A 650 -6.10 -35.99 0.13
C SER A 650 -6.55 -36.68 1.42
N GLN A 651 -5.76 -36.58 2.49
CA GLN A 651 -6.04 -37.20 3.78
C GLN A 651 -6.76 -36.23 4.73
N GLN A 652 -7.69 -36.76 5.53
CA GLN A 652 -8.40 -35.99 6.54
C GLN A 652 -7.44 -35.23 7.47
N TYR A 653 -7.89 -34.08 7.98
CA TYR A 653 -7.13 -33.18 8.86
C TYR A 653 -5.83 -32.64 8.24
N ILE A 654 -5.77 -32.57 6.90
CA ILE A 654 -4.60 -32.10 6.14
C ILE A 654 -3.36 -32.96 6.45
N LEU A 655 -3.51 -34.27 6.63
CA LEU A 655 -2.39 -35.12 7.04
C LEU A 655 -1.48 -35.52 5.88
N LYS A 656 -0.16 -35.57 6.12
CA LYS A 656 0.84 -35.97 5.10
C LYS A 656 0.85 -37.48 4.77
N ALA A 657 -0.02 -38.27 5.39
CA ALA A 657 -0.16 -39.72 5.22
C ALA A 657 -1.42 -40.22 5.96
N PRO A 658 -1.94 -41.42 5.65
CA PRO A 658 -3.16 -41.93 6.28
C PRO A 658 -3.08 -42.07 7.80
N TRP A 659 -4.14 -41.62 8.48
CA TRP A 659 -4.44 -41.90 9.88
C TRP A 659 -5.94 -42.21 9.99
N ASN A 660 -6.28 -43.41 10.44
CA ASN A 660 -7.65 -43.79 10.78
C ASN A 660 -7.66 -44.33 12.21
N PRO A 661 -8.28 -43.61 13.17
CA PRO A 661 -8.43 -44.08 14.54
C PRO A 661 -9.55 -45.10 14.72
N ASP A 662 -10.43 -45.34 13.74
CA ASP A 662 -11.41 -46.43 13.82
C ASP A 662 -10.73 -47.80 13.66
N THR A 663 -10.42 -48.42 14.79
CA THR A 663 -9.80 -49.76 14.87
C THR A 663 -10.79 -50.92 14.73
N SER A 664 -12.07 -50.66 14.41
CA SER A 664 -13.03 -51.73 14.10
C SER A 664 -12.89 -52.28 12.68
N GLN A 665 -12.13 -51.62 11.81
CA GLN A 665 -12.01 -51.98 10.39
C GLN A 665 -10.63 -52.59 10.05
N ALA A 666 -10.64 -53.58 9.17
CA ALA A 666 -9.41 -54.15 8.60
C ALA A 666 -8.67 -53.07 7.79
N GLY A 667 -7.36 -52.91 8.01
CA GLY A 667 -6.56 -51.84 7.39
C GLY A 667 -6.55 -50.50 8.14
N ALA A 668 -7.07 -50.42 9.37
CA ALA A 668 -6.86 -49.27 10.27
C ALA A 668 -5.37 -48.94 10.46
N THR A 669 -5.03 -47.74 10.94
CA THR A 669 -3.61 -47.33 11.01
C THR A 669 -2.83 -48.03 12.12
N GLY A 670 -1.61 -48.46 11.78
CA GLY A 670 -0.73 -49.19 12.69
C GLY A 670 -1.09 -50.67 12.84
N ASN A 671 -1.82 -51.21 11.87
CA ASN A 671 -2.41 -52.53 11.96
C ASN A 671 -1.59 -53.60 11.24
N ARG A 672 -1.46 -54.78 11.87
CA ARG A 672 -0.62 -55.89 11.43
C ARG A 672 -1.37 -56.84 10.49
N GLY A 673 -0.74 -57.15 9.35
CA GLY A 673 -1.30 -58.05 8.32
C GLY A 673 -1.86 -57.30 7.09
N THR A 674 -1.93 -55.98 7.18
CA THR A 674 -2.19 -55.05 6.08
C THR A 674 -0.95 -54.17 5.86
N ASP A 675 -0.67 -53.73 4.64
CA ASP A 675 0.46 -52.82 4.39
C ASP A 675 0.12 -51.41 4.87
N THR A 676 0.37 -51.15 6.15
CA THR A 676 0.20 -49.83 6.78
C THR A 676 1.54 -49.12 6.98
N SER A 677 2.62 -49.62 6.36
CA SER A 677 3.99 -49.14 6.57
C SER A 677 4.22 -47.67 6.16
N SER A 678 3.38 -47.15 5.27
CA SER A 678 3.38 -45.77 4.76
C SER A 678 2.54 -44.79 5.59
N HIS A 679 1.86 -45.25 6.65
CA HIS A 679 0.92 -44.43 7.42
C HIS A 679 1.61 -43.42 8.34
N LEU A 680 0.87 -42.41 8.80
CA LEU A 680 1.36 -41.20 9.47
C LEU A 680 2.42 -41.44 10.56
N CYS A 681 2.14 -42.33 11.51
CA CYS A 681 3.03 -42.59 12.64
C CYS A 681 4.40 -43.14 12.20
N PHE A 682 4.46 -43.89 11.11
CA PHE A 682 5.68 -44.57 10.65
C PHE A 682 6.62 -43.68 9.85
N LYS A 683 6.23 -42.41 9.61
CA LYS A 683 7.16 -41.37 9.16
C LYS A 683 8.22 -41.02 10.22
N CYS A 684 7.93 -41.32 11.49
CA CYS A 684 8.83 -41.09 12.64
C CYS A 684 9.15 -42.38 13.42
N HIS A 685 8.19 -43.30 13.53
CA HIS A 685 8.32 -44.56 14.28
C HIS A 685 8.69 -45.76 13.39
N GLY A 686 9.49 -46.69 13.91
CA GLY A 686 9.91 -47.88 13.17
C GLY A 686 8.78 -48.91 13.00
N TYR A 687 8.25 -49.04 11.78
CA TYR A 687 7.17 -49.99 11.45
C TYR A 687 7.42 -51.41 11.96
N ASP A 688 8.59 -51.99 11.69
CA ASP A 688 8.92 -53.36 12.06
C ASP A 688 8.89 -53.64 13.57
N PHE A 689 9.08 -52.59 14.39
CA PHE A 689 9.04 -52.66 15.84
C PHE A 689 7.61 -52.50 16.40
N TYR A 690 6.77 -51.69 15.77
CA TYR A 690 5.43 -51.36 16.31
C TYR A 690 4.28 -52.15 15.67
N ALA A 691 4.39 -52.53 14.40
CA ALA A 691 3.33 -53.24 13.66
C ALA A 691 3.83 -54.44 12.81
N GLY A 692 5.14 -54.54 12.56
CA GLY A 692 5.74 -55.63 11.80
C GLY A 692 6.07 -56.89 12.63
N SER A 693 7.15 -57.59 12.24
CA SER A 693 7.54 -58.90 12.79
C SER A 693 8.71 -58.86 13.79
N GLY A 694 9.10 -57.67 14.27
CA GLY A 694 10.30 -57.46 15.08
C GLY A 694 10.33 -58.23 16.40
N THR A 695 11.09 -59.33 16.43
CA THR A 695 11.25 -60.21 17.61
C THR A 695 12.37 -59.81 18.58
N GLY A 696 13.21 -58.83 18.21
CA GLY A 696 14.53 -58.62 18.84
C GLY A 696 14.67 -57.44 19.81
N ALA A 697 13.61 -56.70 20.15
CA ALA A 697 13.75 -55.46 20.91
C ALA A 697 12.80 -55.38 22.11
N THR A 698 13.32 -54.94 23.26
CA THR A 698 12.52 -54.75 24.47
C THR A 698 11.72 -53.45 24.35
N SER A 699 10.53 -53.51 23.75
CA SER A 699 9.55 -52.42 23.87
C SER A 699 9.10 -52.18 25.30
N LYS A 700 9.28 -53.18 26.17
CA LYS A 700 8.90 -53.19 27.59
C LYS A 700 7.44 -52.81 27.83
N PHE A 701 6.60 -52.95 26.82
CA PHE A 701 5.23 -53.41 26.95
C PHE A 701 5.28 -54.90 26.61
N SER A 702 5.34 -55.76 27.61
CA SER A 702 5.62 -57.19 27.40
C SER A 702 4.61 -58.16 28.02
N GLY A 703 4.39 -59.26 27.29
CA GLY A 703 3.63 -60.40 27.77
C GLY A 703 4.54 -61.23 28.67
N GLY A 704 4.17 -61.34 29.95
CA GLY A 704 4.91 -62.15 30.89
C GLY A 704 4.72 -63.64 30.61
N GLY A 705 5.70 -64.28 29.97
CA GLY A 705 5.89 -65.73 30.09
C GLY A 705 6.44 -66.04 31.47
N GLY A 706 5.73 -66.83 32.27
CA GLY A 706 6.25 -67.34 33.54
C GLY A 706 7.42 -68.29 33.27
N GLY A 707 8.62 -67.95 33.76
CA GLY A 707 9.81 -68.80 33.71
C GLY A 707 10.54 -68.83 32.35
N GLY A 708 11.74 -68.24 32.32
CA GLY A 708 12.81 -68.59 31.36
C GLY A 708 12.65 -68.19 29.87
N GLY A 709 11.46 -67.81 29.40
CA GLY A 709 11.22 -67.38 28.02
C GLY A 709 11.24 -65.86 27.84
N GLY A 710 11.93 -65.37 26.80
CA GLY A 710 12.10 -63.94 26.53
C GLY A 710 10.79 -63.15 26.36
N SER A 711 10.79 -61.90 26.83
CA SER A 711 9.67 -60.96 26.74
C SER A 711 9.21 -60.72 25.30
N SER A 712 7.96 -61.08 24.96
CA SER A 712 7.37 -60.67 23.68
C SER A 712 7.07 -59.17 23.68
N ASN A 713 7.40 -58.49 22.58
CA ASN A 713 6.95 -57.13 22.33
C ASN A 713 5.43 -57.15 22.05
N LEU A 714 4.62 -56.54 22.93
CA LEU A 714 3.16 -56.60 22.81
C LEU A 714 2.59 -55.71 21.70
N HIS A 715 3.33 -54.70 21.22
CA HIS A 715 2.93 -53.94 20.03
C HIS A 715 2.93 -54.84 18.78
N ALA A 716 3.84 -55.82 18.72
CA ALA A 716 4.05 -56.70 17.56
C ALA A 716 3.49 -58.13 17.75
N LEU A 717 2.41 -58.31 18.54
CA LEU A 717 1.97 -59.65 18.95
C LEU A 717 1.66 -60.59 17.77
N TYR A 718 2.26 -61.79 17.85
CA TYR A 718 2.27 -62.80 16.79
C TYR A 718 1.70 -64.17 17.22
N LYS A 719 1.66 -64.49 18.51
CA LYS A 719 1.47 -65.87 18.99
C LYS A 719 0.12 -66.17 19.63
N GLN A 720 -0.91 -66.31 18.79
CA GLN A 720 -1.83 -67.47 18.80
C GLN A 720 -2.78 -67.39 17.59
N SER A 721 -2.74 -68.41 16.73
CA SER A 721 -3.30 -68.43 15.37
C SER A 721 -4.81 -68.69 15.31
N SER A 722 -5.59 -68.07 16.19
CA SER A 722 -7.04 -68.34 16.34
C SER A 722 -7.91 -67.11 16.58
N TYR A 723 -7.33 -65.91 16.76
CA TYR A 723 -8.08 -64.69 17.05
C TYR A 723 -7.75 -63.55 16.07
N VAL A 724 -8.79 -62.96 15.50
CA VAL A 724 -8.76 -62.13 14.27
C VAL A 724 -8.48 -60.65 14.59
N HIS A 725 -7.65 -60.38 15.59
CA HIS A 725 -7.60 -59.07 16.24
C HIS A 725 -6.45 -58.21 15.69
N GLN A 726 -6.71 -57.74 14.48
CA GLN A 726 -5.98 -56.70 13.77
C GLN A 726 -6.19 -55.34 14.48
N GLN A 727 -5.46 -55.07 15.57
CA GLN A 727 -5.60 -53.84 16.37
C GLN A 727 -4.67 -52.72 15.88
N GLY A 728 -5.21 -51.53 15.63
CA GLY A 728 -4.43 -50.32 15.33
C GLY A 728 -4.04 -49.52 16.57
N CYS A 729 -3.17 -48.51 16.42
CA CYS A 729 -2.62 -47.73 17.54
C CYS A 729 -3.69 -47.08 18.43
N ALA A 730 -4.77 -46.59 17.84
CA ALA A 730 -5.89 -45.94 18.53
C ALA A 730 -6.72 -46.89 19.42
N SER A 731 -6.45 -48.21 19.40
CA SER A 731 -7.04 -49.14 20.37
C SER A 731 -6.55 -48.87 21.81
N CYS A 732 -5.36 -48.27 21.96
CA CYS A 732 -4.71 -47.99 23.25
C CYS A 732 -4.35 -46.51 23.44
N HIS A 733 -3.94 -45.84 22.36
CA HIS A 733 -3.55 -44.43 22.36
C HIS A 733 -4.71 -43.54 21.94
N GLY A 734 -4.67 -42.26 22.30
CA GLY A 734 -5.67 -41.29 21.89
C GLY A 734 -5.76 -41.13 20.36
N ALA A 735 -6.98 -40.93 19.86
CA ALA A 735 -7.23 -40.72 18.43
C ALA A 735 -6.60 -39.43 17.88
N VAL A 736 -6.34 -38.46 18.76
CA VAL A 736 -5.59 -37.23 18.48
C VAL A 736 -4.19 -37.41 19.09
N PRO A 737 -3.16 -37.73 18.28
CA PRO A 737 -1.83 -38.06 18.78
C PRO A 737 -1.01 -36.79 19.05
N HIS A 738 -1.52 -35.88 19.89
CA HIS A 738 -0.84 -34.64 20.28
C HIS A 738 -0.29 -34.72 21.70
N GLY A 739 -1.15 -34.99 22.68
CA GLY A 739 -0.79 -35.21 24.08
C GLY A 739 -2.00 -35.65 24.92
N TYR A 740 -1.76 -36.02 26.18
CA TYR A 740 -2.80 -36.51 27.08
C TYR A 740 -2.45 -36.39 28.57
N SER A 741 -3.45 -36.57 29.44
CA SER A 741 -3.32 -36.62 30.90
C SER A 741 -2.53 -37.81 31.45
N ARG A 742 -2.21 -38.82 30.63
CA ARG A 742 -1.47 -40.02 31.04
C ARG A 742 -0.26 -40.28 30.15
N ARG A 743 0.81 -40.80 30.77
CA ARG A 743 2.03 -41.26 30.07
C ARG A 743 1.70 -42.20 28.92
N GLY A 744 2.40 -42.03 27.79
CA GLY A 744 2.16 -42.81 26.57
C GLY A 744 0.85 -42.50 25.84
N MET A 745 0.18 -41.39 26.16
CA MET A 745 -1.13 -41.01 25.59
C MET A 745 -2.20 -42.09 25.74
N LEU A 746 -2.17 -42.84 26.85
CA LEU A 746 -3.09 -43.94 27.12
C LEU A 746 -4.47 -43.43 27.53
N VAL A 747 -5.45 -43.69 26.67
CA VAL A 747 -6.86 -43.30 26.85
C VAL A 747 -7.68 -44.52 27.27
N THR A 748 -8.68 -44.34 28.13
CA THR A 748 -9.68 -45.38 28.44
C THR A 748 -11.07 -45.00 27.97
N THR A 749 -11.93 -45.99 27.74
CA THR A 749 -13.35 -45.77 27.45
C THR A 749 -14.07 -45.00 28.56
N GLY A 750 -13.56 -45.02 29.80
CA GLY A 750 -14.13 -44.36 30.97
C GLY A 750 -13.69 -42.91 31.23
N ASP A 751 -12.70 -42.37 30.49
CA ASP A 751 -12.14 -41.04 30.76
C ASP A 751 -13.15 -39.90 30.55
N ASP A 752 -13.13 -38.81 31.30
CA ASP A 752 -14.03 -37.68 31.02
C ASP A 752 -13.43 -36.74 29.96
N VAL A 753 -13.53 -37.15 28.69
CA VAL A 753 -13.06 -36.40 27.51
C VAL A 753 -14.04 -36.55 26.34
N PRO A 754 -14.23 -35.50 25.52
CA PRO A 754 -15.15 -35.53 24.37
C PRO A 754 -14.63 -36.39 23.21
N SER A 755 -15.49 -36.60 22.21
CA SER A 755 -15.04 -37.00 20.87
C SER A 755 -14.06 -35.93 20.32
N PRO A 756 -12.96 -36.31 19.65
CA PRO A 756 -12.64 -37.64 19.16
C PRO A 756 -11.61 -38.40 20.01
N TYR A 757 -11.13 -37.90 21.15
CA TYR A 757 -9.98 -38.48 21.89
C TYR A 757 -10.07 -40.00 22.14
N LYS A 758 -11.28 -40.52 22.38
CA LYS A 758 -11.58 -41.95 22.62
C LYS A 758 -11.89 -42.77 21.36
N THR A 759 -11.93 -42.18 20.17
CA THR A 759 -12.31 -42.90 18.95
C THR A 759 -11.37 -44.08 18.71
N GLY A 760 -11.93 -45.28 18.57
CA GLY A 760 -11.17 -46.53 18.45
C GLY A 760 -10.78 -47.21 19.75
N VAL A 761 -10.78 -46.50 20.89
CA VAL A 761 -10.19 -46.99 22.15
C VAL A 761 -10.89 -48.26 22.66
N LYS A 762 -10.06 -49.24 23.04
CA LYS A 762 -10.44 -50.58 23.52
C LYS A 762 -10.00 -50.85 24.97
N ILE A 763 -9.17 -49.98 25.55
CA ILE A 763 -8.81 -50.02 26.98
C ILE A 763 -10.02 -49.60 27.82
N THR A 764 -10.45 -50.48 28.72
CA THR A 764 -11.55 -50.23 29.68
C THR A 764 -11.05 -49.77 31.05
N GLY A 765 -9.78 -49.98 31.36
CA GLY A 765 -9.17 -49.61 32.64
C GLY A 765 -7.64 -49.71 32.60
N ILE A 766 -6.98 -48.98 33.50
CA ILE A 766 -5.52 -48.92 33.65
C ILE A 766 -5.21 -48.97 35.15
N SER A 767 -4.08 -49.56 35.52
CA SER A 767 -3.52 -49.51 36.88
C SER A 767 -3.49 -48.07 37.43
N ALA A 768 -3.92 -47.89 38.68
CA ALA A 768 -3.95 -46.57 39.32
C ALA A 768 -2.54 -45.94 39.40
N GLU A 769 -1.53 -46.75 39.66
CA GLU A 769 -0.12 -46.41 39.49
C GLU A 769 0.42 -47.08 38.23
N LEU A 770 0.67 -46.28 37.18
CA LEU A 770 1.39 -46.76 36.01
C LEU A 770 2.86 -47.06 36.38
N PRO A 771 3.42 -48.23 36.02
CA PRO A 771 4.84 -48.52 36.15
C PRO A 771 5.75 -47.44 35.56
N ALA A 772 7.00 -47.37 36.00
CA ALA A 772 8.02 -46.49 35.41
C ALA A 772 8.11 -46.67 33.88
N VAL A 773 8.50 -45.62 33.15
CA VAL A 773 8.52 -45.63 31.68
C VAL A 773 9.30 -46.85 31.17
N GLY A 774 8.68 -47.60 30.26
CA GLY A 774 9.25 -48.84 29.73
C GLY A 774 9.39 -49.95 30.78
N ASN A 775 8.39 -50.14 31.64
CA ASN A 775 8.19 -51.35 32.46
C ASN A 775 6.74 -51.86 32.44
N TRP A 776 5.98 -51.50 31.40
CA TRP A 776 4.56 -51.82 31.25
C TRP A 776 4.33 -53.27 30.85
N ARG A 777 3.21 -53.85 31.28
CA ARG A 777 2.85 -55.25 31.11
C ARG A 777 1.39 -55.34 30.72
N LYS A 778 1.01 -56.45 30.08
CA LYS A 778 -0.39 -56.79 29.78
C LYS A 778 -1.34 -56.63 30.97
N TRP A 779 -0.85 -56.89 32.19
CA TRP A 779 -1.66 -56.86 33.41
C TRP A 779 -1.87 -55.44 33.98
N ASP A 780 -1.18 -54.43 33.44
CA ASP A 780 -1.28 -53.04 33.90
C ASP A 780 -2.45 -52.28 33.25
N CYS A 781 -3.20 -52.95 32.37
CA CYS A 781 -4.48 -52.49 31.82
C CYS A 781 -5.53 -53.62 31.78
N THR A 782 -6.77 -53.21 31.56
CA THR A 782 -7.88 -54.07 31.14
C THR A 782 -8.40 -53.56 29.81
N THR A 783 -8.70 -54.47 28.89
CA THR A 783 -9.29 -54.15 27.58
C THR A 783 -10.61 -54.87 27.39
N VAL A 784 -11.36 -54.52 26.34
CA VAL A 784 -12.41 -55.40 25.84
C VAL A 784 -11.82 -56.76 25.41
N SER A 785 -12.69 -57.79 25.36
CA SER A 785 -12.29 -59.15 24.99
C SER A 785 -11.51 -59.18 23.67
N GLY A 786 -10.38 -59.90 23.64
CA GLY A 786 -9.55 -60.08 22.44
C GLY A 786 -8.52 -58.98 22.13
N CYS A 787 -8.42 -57.91 22.93
CA CYS A 787 -7.45 -56.81 22.71
C CYS A 787 -6.14 -56.96 23.51
N HIS A 788 -5.75 -58.19 23.85
CA HIS A 788 -4.84 -58.48 24.96
C HIS A 788 -3.95 -59.69 24.71
#